data_AF-A0A9D1LEZ2-F1
#
_entry.id   AF-A0A9D1LEZ2-F1
#
_cell.length_a   1.000
_cell.length_b   1.000
_cell.length_c   1.000
_cell.angle_alpha   90.00
_cell.angle_beta   90.00
_cell.angle_gamma   90.00
#
_symmetry.space_group_name_H-M   'P 1'
#
loop_
_entity.id
_entity.type
_entity.pdbx_description
1 polymer ?
#
loop_
_entity_poly.entity_id
_entity_poly.type
_entity_poly.pdbx_seq_one_letter_code
_entity_poly.pdbx_strand_id
1 'polypeptide(L)'
;MDMKLLALTEGDAHAHLLVRISGTLSGFCDADTAFSEYPTLKALLPAFVEALKAHDVIVLGVDAARYNATREKLCAALSLPQATDRGLYERLTANTALPVAEAEKLARVPRGAALFPNADGLYTGVAVEKGRQTIVFLPLEEEALSAVLKNGLVPYFMRRSVQEKPKAQARTAPEPDAAPNAVVQRTVNLLRENGAKVAVSSTPGAQIIRSLGAGTAGFDDCFLFTPHVEDKGDYSVTDYAALLAKSAKELSGAAFGACISDVCESENGAYACVTVADDTTAVVRKLYKEDDETENSFLHDAAEELIELIGEKAEGKGMVGIEIADAAGASRKPGFLSRPAGKAVLAVVIVLLAAAVGVSCFFLIQNRRQRDAQSATQPPATTQPVNTTIAPVLEDTVPISEFIYREMRTGVQEPPAETTTASGAGVAIDTTAGSTAAGDEIPSEMLVNGRLLDAKEAVARMIEAELDSTYNTEALKAQTVAIYTYLKYRNTNWKITGVTLAEDYSDEVYNAVRTVFGEYLSFNGAPAFTPFFRLSAGRTAACETVFGTSYAYLRAADSISDRTEEGYVTELIFSADDVRAMVNAYDAAIVLGEDPATWLEVTEHDGAVDTGTGYVHTIRVGDRSVSGLDFIDTVMAGKNLPSPCFAVTYQPETNEFLFEVYGVGCGVGMSQRGADRMAATGAEYTEILSRYYSGAQLTV
;
A
#
# COMPACT_ATOMS: atom_id res chain seq x y z
N MET A 1 23.78 22.77 -7.23
CA MET A 1 23.93 24.24 -7.24
C MET A 1 25.05 24.66 -6.30
N ASP A 2 25.78 25.72 -6.66
CA ASP A 2 26.80 26.33 -5.80
C ASP A 2 26.16 27.21 -4.71
N MET A 3 26.32 26.80 -3.45
CA MET A 3 25.65 27.39 -2.29
C MET A 3 26.60 27.66 -1.12
N LYS A 4 26.45 28.81 -0.45
CA LYS A 4 27.10 29.07 0.84
C LYS A 4 26.11 29.27 1.99
N LEU A 5 26.23 28.42 3.00
CA LEU A 5 25.41 28.44 4.22
C LEU A 5 26.13 29.19 5.36
N LEU A 6 25.47 30.19 5.91
CA LEU A 6 25.95 31.09 6.97
C LEU A 6 24.88 31.24 8.06
N ALA A 7 25.27 31.36 9.33
CA ALA A 7 24.33 31.53 10.44
C ALA A 7 24.71 32.71 11.34
N LEU A 8 23.70 33.48 11.78
CA LEU A 8 23.79 34.48 12.83
C LEU A 8 23.05 33.98 14.07
N THR A 9 23.79 33.35 14.98
CA THR A 9 23.28 32.70 16.19
C THR A 9 24.36 32.69 17.29
N GLU A 10 23.98 32.52 18.55
CA GLU A 10 24.89 32.53 19.71
C GLU A 10 24.95 31.17 20.42
N GLY A 11 25.84 30.31 19.93
CA GLY A 11 26.11 28.99 20.49
C GLY A 11 25.13 27.90 20.04
N ASP A 12 25.38 26.69 20.52
CA ASP A 12 24.84 25.42 20.02
C ASP A 12 23.29 25.27 20.08
N ALA A 13 22.58 26.25 20.66
CA ALA A 13 21.13 26.22 20.90
C ALA A 13 20.26 26.05 19.65
N HIS A 14 20.81 26.28 18.45
CA HIS A 14 20.13 26.12 17.17
C HIS A 14 20.82 25.09 16.25
N ALA A 15 21.76 24.30 16.77
CA ALA A 15 22.57 23.37 15.96
C ALA A 15 21.71 22.33 15.23
N HIS A 16 20.63 21.85 15.84
CA HIS A 16 19.69 20.92 15.21
C HIS A 16 18.88 21.59 14.08
N LEU A 17 18.50 22.86 14.22
CA LEU A 17 17.86 23.65 13.15
C LEU A 17 18.81 23.85 11.97
N LEU A 18 20.09 24.14 12.24
CA LEU A 18 21.12 24.29 11.20
C LEU A 18 21.36 22.98 10.45
N VAL A 19 21.47 21.85 11.16
CA VAL A 19 21.53 20.50 10.56
C VAL A 19 20.28 20.20 9.75
N ARG A 20 19.08 20.55 10.23
CA ARG A 20 17.81 20.37 9.53
C ARG A 20 17.75 21.19 8.23
N ILE A 21 18.27 22.42 8.21
CA ILE A 21 18.39 23.23 6.99
C ILE A 21 19.43 22.63 6.03
N SER A 22 20.64 22.28 6.51
CA SER A 22 21.67 21.65 5.66
C SER A 22 21.19 20.33 5.04
N GLY A 23 20.52 19.47 5.81
CA GLY A 23 19.94 18.22 5.31
C GLY A 23 18.77 18.42 4.34
N THR A 24 18.01 19.52 4.48
CA THR A 24 16.97 19.91 3.50
C THR A 24 17.58 20.44 2.20
N LEU A 25 18.77 21.05 2.27
CA LEU A 25 19.44 21.67 1.13
C LEU A 25 20.46 20.77 0.42
N SER A 26 20.88 19.66 1.02
CA SER A 26 21.84 18.71 0.44
C SER A 26 21.39 18.18 -0.94
N GLY A 27 20.09 17.93 -1.13
CA GLY A 27 19.51 17.54 -2.42
C GLY A 27 19.58 18.61 -3.53
N PHE A 28 20.12 19.79 -3.25
CA PHE A 28 20.30 20.89 -4.21
C PHE A 28 21.76 21.36 -4.37
N CYS A 29 22.71 20.86 -3.58
CA CYS A 29 24.12 21.29 -3.63
C CYS A 29 25.09 20.13 -3.89
N ASP A 30 26.14 20.41 -4.67
CA ASP A 30 27.03 19.37 -5.24
C ASP A 30 28.18 18.98 -4.27
N ALA A 31 28.10 19.41 -3.00
CA ALA A 31 29.08 19.18 -1.94
C ALA A 31 28.46 19.42 -0.55
N ASP A 32 29.05 18.83 0.51
CA ASP A 32 28.59 18.99 1.90
C ASP A 32 28.63 20.44 2.40
N THR A 33 27.50 21.15 2.34
CA THR A 33 27.38 22.51 2.86
C THR A 33 27.00 22.52 4.34
N ALA A 34 28.03 22.53 5.20
CA ALA A 34 27.88 22.86 6.62
C ALA A 34 27.75 24.39 6.83
N PHE A 35 26.93 24.79 7.81
CA PHE A 35 26.81 26.18 8.23
C PHE A 35 28.12 26.74 8.81
N SER A 36 28.44 27.98 8.47
CA SER A 36 29.47 28.76 9.18
C SER A 36 28.78 29.74 10.13
N GLU A 37 29.01 29.58 11.43
CA GLU A 37 28.28 30.31 12.48
C GLU A 37 29.02 31.57 12.96
N TYR A 38 28.26 32.63 13.25
CA TYR A 38 28.79 33.92 13.69
C TYR A 38 27.91 34.52 14.81
N PRO A 39 28.47 34.88 15.98
CA PRO A 39 27.69 35.41 17.11
C PRO A 39 27.15 36.83 16.87
N THR A 40 27.73 37.59 15.94
CA THR A 40 27.29 38.96 15.66
C THR A 40 27.28 39.26 14.17
N LEU A 41 26.36 40.14 13.74
CA LEU A 41 26.30 40.64 12.37
C LEU A 41 27.64 41.26 11.90
N LYS A 42 28.42 41.85 12.82
CA LYS A 42 29.77 42.37 12.52
C LYS A 42 30.78 41.26 12.20
N ALA A 43 30.67 40.09 12.82
CA ALA A 43 31.50 38.92 12.53
C ALA A 43 31.06 38.19 11.26
N LEU A 44 29.75 38.15 10.99
CA LEU A 44 29.16 37.60 9.76
C LEU A 44 29.56 38.39 8.50
N LEU A 45 29.52 39.73 8.58
CA LEU A 45 29.62 40.61 7.39
C LEU A 45 30.83 40.34 6.47
N PRO A 46 32.06 40.11 6.96
CA PRO A 46 33.18 39.73 6.09
C PRO A 46 32.94 38.43 5.34
N ALA A 47 32.45 37.38 6.01
CA ALA A 47 32.17 36.09 5.38
C ALA A 47 31.01 36.17 4.37
N PHE A 48 29.99 36.99 4.67
CA PHE A 48 28.90 37.30 3.74
C PHE A 48 29.40 38.06 2.50
N VAL A 49 30.34 39.00 2.65
CA VAL A 49 30.95 39.72 1.52
C VAL A 49 31.84 38.82 0.65
N GLU A 50 32.55 37.85 1.21
CA GLU A 50 33.27 36.85 0.39
C GLU A 50 32.30 35.86 -0.27
N ALA A 51 31.24 35.42 0.42
CA ALA A 51 30.20 34.59 -0.17
C ALA A 51 29.57 35.24 -1.40
N LEU A 52 29.24 36.54 -1.32
CA LEU A 52 28.70 37.37 -2.41
C LEU A 52 29.62 37.51 -3.64
N LYS A 53 30.91 37.18 -3.54
CA LYS A 53 31.84 37.19 -4.69
C LYS A 53 31.99 35.82 -5.34
N ALA A 54 31.70 34.76 -4.59
CA ALA A 54 32.18 33.41 -4.88
C ALA A 54 31.07 32.38 -5.12
N HIS A 55 29.83 32.64 -4.71
CA HIS A 55 28.72 31.68 -4.83
C HIS A 55 27.47 32.31 -5.46
N ASP A 56 26.76 31.55 -6.30
CA ASP A 56 25.49 31.97 -6.92
C ASP A 56 24.32 31.94 -5.90
N VAL A 57 24.36 31.09 -4.87
CA VAL A 57 23.32 31.05 -3.80
C VAL A 57 23.94 31.24 -2.42
N ILE A 58 23.30 32.05 -1.57
CA ILE A 58 23.67 32.26 -0.17
C ILE A 58 22.46 32.04 0.72
N VAL A 59 22.58 31.15 1.70
CA VAL A 59 21.53 30.87 2.69
C VAL A 59 21.98 31.37 4.05
N LEU A 60 21.19 32.29 4.62
CA LEU A 60 21.45 32.93 5.91
C LEU A 60 20.38 32.53 6.92
N GLY A 61 20.74 31.63 7.84
CA GLY A 61 19.97 31.40 9.06
C GLY A 61 20.19 32.53 10.06
N VAL A 62 19.13 33.07 10.66
CA VAL A 62 19.24 34.09 11.71
C VAL A 62 18.33 33.77 12.89
N ASP A 63 18.86 33.85 14.11
CA ASP A 63 18.10 33.84 15.37
C ASP A 63 16.86 34.75 15.31
N ALA A 64 15.71 34.25 15.80
CA ALA A 64 14.43 34.94 15.79
C ALA A 64 14.52 36.37 16.36
N ALA A 65 15.18 36.55 17.51
CA ALA A 65 15.31 37.85 18.16
C ALA A 65 16.13 38.87 17.34
N ARG A 66 16.91 38.39 16.37
CA ARG A 66 17.77 39.20 15.47
C ARG A 66 17.25 39.24 14.03
N TYR A 67 16.33 38.36 13.64
CA TYR A 67 15.89 38.11 12.27
C TYR A 67 15.45 39.39 11.54
N ASN A 68 14.37 40.03 12.01
CA ASN A 68 13.78 41.20 11.34
C ASN A 68 14.75 42.39 11.25
N ALA A 69 15.47 42.68 12.34
CA ALA A 69 16.46 43.76 12.38
C ALA A 69 17.71 43.49 11.53
N THR A 70 18.04 42.21 11.29
CA THR A 70 19.13 41.80 10.40
C THR A 70 18.71 41.87 8.93
N ARG A 71 17.49 41.38 8.61
CA ARG A 71 16.86 41.48 7.28
C ARG A 71 16.80 42.94 6.84
N GLU A 72 16.30 43.83 7.69
CA GLU A 72 16.22 45.28 7.45
C GLU A 72 17.59 45.89 7.12
N LYS A 73 18.61 45.63 7.95
CA LYS A 73 19.97 46.17 7.78
C LYS A 73 20.68 45.64 6.53
N LEU A 74 20.58 44.34 6.25
CA LEU A 74 21.22 43.74 5.08
C LEU A 74 20.53 44.16 3.78
N CYS A 75 19.20 44.27 3.76
CA CYS A 75 18.48 44.80 2.60
C CYS A 75 18.83 46.26 2.30
N ALA A 76 18.99 47.08 3.35
CA ALA A 76 19.46 48.46 3.21
C ALA A 76 20.92 48.53 2.70
N ALA A 77 21.82 47.73 3.26
CA ALA A 77 23.23 47.67 2.84
C ALA A 77 23.41 47.23 1.39
N LEU A 78 22.59 46.28 0.92
CA LEU A 78 22.57 45.80 -0.46
C LEU A 78 21.78 46.72 -1.43
N SER A 79 21.26 47.85 -0.93
CA SER A 79 20.43 48.81 -1.68
C SER A 79 19.24 48.15 -2.39
N LEU A 80 18.60 47.17 -1.73
CA LEU A 80 17.44 46.46 -2.26
C LEU A 80 16.17 47.30 -2.06
N PRO A 81 15.42 47.64 -3.13
CA PRO A 81 14.19 48.42 -3.01
C PRO A 81 13.13 47.60 -2.30
N GLN A 82 12.51 48.17 -1.25
CA GLN A 82 11.47 47.49 -0.47
C GLN A 82 10.06 47.91 -0.89
N ALA A 83 9.11 46.98 -0.75
CA ALA A 83 7.68 47.21 -0.86
C ALA A 83 6.97 46.50 0.29
N THR A 84 5.76 46.95 0.66
CA THR A 84 4.89 46.19 1.57
C THR A 84 4.23 45.07 0.78
N ASP A 85 4.39 43.82 1.20
CA ASP A 85 3.61 42.71 0.65
C ASP A 85 2.22 42.65 1.31
N ARG A 86 1.16 42.50 0.51
CA ARG A 86 -0.22 42.58 1.00
C ARG A 86 -0.64 41.29 1.72
N GLY A 87 -0.22 40.14 1.24
CA GLY A 87 -0.60 38.84 1.83
C GLY A 87 0.13 38.58 3.15
N LEU A 88 1.39 39.00 3.25
CA LEU A 88 2.13 38.99 4.50
C LEU A 88 1.56 39.99 5.51
N TYR A 89 1.19 41.19 5.08
CA TYR A 89 0.50 42.17 5.93
C TYR A 89 -0.82 41.63 6.48
N GLU A 90 -1.67 41.07 5.60
CA GLU A 90 -2.95 40.47 5.99
C GLU A 90 -2.75 39.36 7.05
N ARG A 91 -1.83 38.42 6.81
CA ARG A 91 -1.49 37.34 7.78
C ARG A 91 -1.05 37.91 9.13
N LEU A 92 -0.10 38.84 9.13
CA LEU A 92 0.39 39.49 10.36
C LEU A 92 -0.77 40.17 11.13
N THR A 93 -1.67 40.88 10.46
CA THR A 93 -2.80 41.55 11.11
C THR A 93 -3.94 40.62 11.54
N ALA A 94 -4.07 39.44 10.94
CA ALA A 94 -5.10 38.47 11.28
C ALA A 94 -4.67 37.54 12.43
N ASN A 95 -3.40 37.12 12.43
CA ASN A 95 -2.90 36.01 13.24
C ASN A 95 -1.96 36.45 14.38
N THR A 96 -1.65 37.74 14.50
CA THR A 96 -0.81 38.28 15.60
C THR A 96 -1.50 39.46 16.30
N ALA A 97 -1.17 39.68 17.56
CA ALA A 97 -1.60 40.85 18.32
C ALA A 97 -0.72 42.11 18.08
N LEU A 98 -0.07 42.22 16.92
CA LEU A 98 0.85 43.32 16.63
C LEU A 98 0.11 44.66 16.37
N PRO A 99 0.69 45.79 16.80
CA PRO A 99 0.25 47.12 16.36
C PRO A 99 0.33 47.26 14.83
N VAL A 100 -0.63 47.96 14.23
CA VAL A 100 -0.70 48.18 12.76
C VAL A 100 0.63 48.70 12.18
N ALA A 101 1.27 49.67 12.83
CA ALA A 101 2.55 50.24 12.39
C ALA A 101 3.73 49.24 12.46
N GLU A 102 3.62 48.19 13.28
CA GLU A 102 4.61 47.12 13.38
C GLU A 102 4.35 46.03 12.35
N ALA A 103 3.08 45.64 12.14
CA ALA A 103 2.68 44.78 11.02
C ALA A 103 3.05 45.39 9.65
N GLU A 104 2.79 46.70 9.44
CA GLU A 104 3.24 47.44 8.25
C GLU A 104 4.76 47.43 8.08
N LYS A 105 5.53 47.42 9.19
CA LYS A 105 6.98 47.35 9.13
C LYS A 105 7.46 45.94 8.78
N LEU A 106 6.91 44.90 9.41
CA LEU A 106 7.32 43.50 9.18
C LEU A 106 6.90 43.00 7.80
N ALA A 107 5.80 43.51 7.25
CA ALA A 107 5.37 43.26 5.88
C ALA A 107 6.24 43.94 4.79
N ARG A 108 7.19 44.82 5.16
CA ARG A 108 8.15 45.39 4.20
C ARG A 108 9.26 44.40 3.89
N VAL A 109 9.31 44.02 2.61
CA VAL A 109 10.21 43.02 2.03
C VAL A 109 10.85 43.57 0.75
N PRO A 110 11.98 43.03 0.28
CA PRO A 110 12.55 43.38 -1.02
C PRO A 110 11.53 43.13 -2.15
N ARG A 111 11.39 44.10 -3.06
CA ARG A 111 10.40 44.06 -4.14
C ARG A 111 10.70 42.91 -5.11
N GLY A 112 9.76 41.98 -5.24
CA GLY A 112 9.91 40.80 -6.09
C GLY A 112 10.65 39.62 -5.42
N ALA A 113 10.88 39.66 -4.11
CA ALA A 113 11.35 38.50 -3.37
C ALA A 113 10.27 37.40 -3.31
N ALA A 114 10.69 36.14 -3.37
CA ALA A 114 9.83 35.02 -3.00
C ALA A 114 9.68 34.98 -1.47
N LEU A 115 8.46 34.77 -0.99
CA LEU A 115 8.13 34.74 0.43
C LEU A 115 7.73 33.32 0.84
N PHE A 116 8.21 32.91 2.00
CA PHE A 116 7.92 31.62 2.63
C PHE A 116 7.19 31.89 3.95
N PRO A 117 5.89 32.23 3.92
CA PRO A 117 5.14 32.55 5.12
C PRO A 117 4.86 31.27 5.93
N ASN A 118 5.08 31.35 7.24
CA ASN A 118 4.51 30.43 8.21
C ASN A 118 3.03 30.80 8.49
N ALA A 119 2.42 30.20 9.51
CA ALA A 119 1.00 30.40 9.82
C ALA A 119 0.66 31.84 10.23
N ASP A 120 1.47 32.47 11.09
CA ASP A 120 1.19 33.81 11.64
C ASP A 120 1.84 34.97 10.85
N GLY A 121 2.77 34.65 9.95
CA GLY A 121 3.56 35.61 9.17
C GLY A 121 4.82 36.12 9.90
N LEU A 122 4.99 35.85 11.20
CA LEU A 122 6.19 36.20 11.94
C LEU A 122 7.40 35.45 11.38
N TYR A 123 8.53 36.14 11.32
CA TYR A 123 9.82 35.58 10.87
C TYR A 123 9.80 34.94 9.46
N THR A 124 8.77 35.19 8.66
CA THR A 124 8.58 34.75 7.25
C THR A 124 9.91 34.70 6.49
N GLY A 125 10.22 33.53 5.92
CA GLY A 125 11.40 33.30 5.10
C GLY A 125 11.35 34.12 3.81
N VAL A 126 12.49 34.57 3.31
CA VAL A 126 12.56 35.46 2.14
C VAL A 126 13.73 35.06 1.23
N ALA A 127 13.47 34.75 -0.03
CA ALA A 127 14.51 34.62 -1.06
C ALA A 127 14.50 35.82 -2.00
N VAL A 128 15.66 36.45 -2.18
CA VAL A 128 15.84 37.64 -3.05
C VAL A 128 16.78 37.29 -4.19
N GLU A 129 16.32 37.49 -5.43
CA GLU A 129 17.11 37.24 -6.64
C GLU A 129 17.61 38.53 -7.28
N LYS A 130 18.82 38.51 -7.85
CA LYS A 130 19.35 39.63 -8.64
C LYS A 130 20.35 39.14 -9.69
N GLY A 131 19.85 38.85 -10.89
CA GLY A 131 20.63 38.17 -11.91
C GLY A 131 20.75 36.68 -11.56
N ARG A 132 21.96 36.13 -11.57
CA ARG A 132 22.21 34.74 -11.13
C ARG A 132 22.23 34.58 -9.60
N GLN A 133 22.59 35.65 -8.89
CA GLN A 133 22.83 35.60 -7.45
C GLN A 133 21.52 35.62 -6.66
N THR A 134 21.46 34.85 -5.57
CA THR A 134 20.29 34.74 -4.71
C THR A 134 20.66 34.66 -3.24
N ILE A 135 19.89 35.37 -2.41
CA ILE A 135 20.11 35.47 -0.96
C ILE A 135 18.82 35.04 -0.26
N VAL A 136 18.89 33.94 0.49
CA VAL A 136 17.80 33.40 1.28
C VAL A 136 17.98 33.76 2.75
N PHE A 137 16.93 34.31 3.36
CA PHE A 137 16.82 34.54 4.80
C PHE A 137 15.89 33.49 5.40
N LEU A 138 16.37 32.76 6.41
CA LEU A 138 15.61 31.73 7.14
C LEU A 138 15.64 32.01 8.65
N PRO A 139 14.52 31.83 9.36
CA PRO A 139 14.50 31.96 10.81
C PRO A 139 15.07 30.70 11.49
N LEU A 140 15.84 30.89 12.56
CA LEU A 140 16.28 29.80 13.44
C LEU A 140 15.28 29.65 14.60
N GLU A 141 14.04 29.33 14.24
CA GLU A 141 12.89 29.14 15.13
C GLU A 141 12.12 27.90 14.62
N GLU A 142 11.80 26.94 15.49
CA GLU A 142 11.33 25.60 15.13
C GLU A 142 9.95 25.59 14.47
N GLU A 143 9.01 26.39 14.99
CA GLU A 143 7.61 26.43 14.55
C GLU A 143 7.52 27.08 13.17
N ALA A 144 8.17 28.23 12.97
CA ALA A 144 8.25 28.92 11.69
C ALA A 144 9.07 28.14 10.65
N LEU A 145 10.25 27.62 11.02
CA LEU A 145 11.17 26.98 10.07
C LEU A 145 10.55 25.72 9.44
N SER A 146 9.76 24.97 10.19
CA SER A 146 9.07 23.76 9.70
C SER A 146 8.22 24.04 8.45
N ALA A 147 7.42 25.11 8.48
CA ALA A 147 6.59 25.53 7.35
C ALA A 147 7.42 26.20 6.24
N VAL A 148 8.39 27.05 6.62
CA VAL A 148 9.29 27.75 5.69
C VAL A 148 10.06 26.76 4.79
N LEU A 149 10.56 25.66 5.35
CA LEU A 149 11.30 24.64 4.61
C LEU A 149 10.41 23.85 3.66
N LYS A 150 9.36 23.19 4.19
CA LYS A 150 8.46 22.33 3.40
C LYS A 150 7.73 23.08 2.30
N ASN A 151 7.04 24.17 2.66
CA ASN A 151 6.01 24.77 1.82
C ASN A 151 6.52 25.98 1.01
N GLY A 152 7.76 26.42 1.28
CA GLY A 152 8.39 27.57 0.63
C GLY A 152 9.71 27.21 -0.04
N LEU A 153 10.72 26.87 0.76
CA LEU A 153 12.10 26.79 0.29
C LEU A 153 12.35 25.62 -0.67
N VAL A 154 11.84 24.44 -0.36
CA VAL A 154 12.00 23.24 -1.21
C VAL A 154 11.29 23.41 -2.57
N PRO A 155 10.01 23.80 -2.64
CA PRO A 155 9.35 24.13 -3.92
C PRO A 155 10.05 25.23 -4.71
N TYR A 156 10.61 26.24 -4.04
CA TYR A 156 11.35 27.33 -4.66
C TYR A 156 12.65 26.86 -5.35
N PHE A 157 13.50 26.09 -4.66
CA PHE A 157 14.71 25.55 -5.28
C PHE A 157 14.43 24.47 -6.34
N MET A 158 13.37 23.67 -6.19
CA MET A 158 12.92 22.75 -7.25
C MET A 158 12.56 23.51 -8.53
N ARG A 159 11.71 24.55 -8.44
CA ARG A 159 11.33 25.38 -9.59
C ARG A 159 12.53 26.06 -10.26
N ARG A 160 13.52 26.50 -9.49
CA ARG A 160 14.77 27.06 -10.03
C ARG A 160 15.63 26.02 -10.74
N SER A 161 15.75 24.82 -10.19
CA SER A 161 16.52 23.71 -10.78
C SER A 161 16.02 23.34 -12.19
N VAL A 162 14.71 23.47 -12.42
CA VAL A 162 14.08 23.32 -13.75
C VAL A 162 14.40 24.49 -14.69
N GLN A 163 14.46 25.73 -14.17
CA GLN A 163 14.66 26.93 -14.98
C GLN A 163 16.11 27.19 -15.43
N GLU A 164 17.12 26.62 -14.78
CA GLU A 164 18.54 26.82 -15.17
C GLU A 164 18.99 25.99 -16.39
N LYS A 165 18.16 25.06 -16.89
CA LYS A 165 18.39 24.43 -18.21
C LYS A 165 18.25 25.49 -19.32
N PRO A 166 19.26 25.72 -20.18
CA PRO A 166 19.20 26.76 -21.19
C PRO A 166 18.05 26.54 -22.18
N LYS A 167 17.20 27.56 -22.39
CA LYS A 167 16.16 27.51 -23.43
C LYS A 167 16.80 27.29 -24.80
N ALA A 168 16.52 26.12 -25.39
CA ALA A 168 16.78 25.87 -26.79
C ALA A 168 16.09 26.96 -27.64
N GLN A 169 16.75 27.37 -28.72
CA GLN A 169 16.28 28.49 -29.55
C GLN A 169 14.91 28.19 -30.16
N ALA A 170 14.06 29.23 -30.24
CA ALA A 170 12.76 29.15 -30.88
C ALA A 170 12.89 28.63 -32.32
N ARG A 171 12.52 27.36 -32.54
CA ARG A 171 12.36 26.79 -33.88
C ARG A 171 10.90 26.92 -34.30
N THR A 172 10.73 27.32 -35.55
CA THR A 172 9.44 27.42 -36.24
C THR A 172 8.70 26.09 -36.24
N ALA A 173 7.37 26.14 -36.11
CA ALA A 173 6.51 24.96 -36.14
C ALA A 173 6.72 24.12 -37.42
N PRO A 174 6.95 22.81 -37.29
CA PRO A 174 6.79 21.84 -38.37
C PRO A 174 5.31 21.46 -38.56
N GLU A 175 5.01 20.86 -39.72
CA GLU A 175 3.68 20.35 -40.08
C GLU A 175 3.38 18.97 -39.44
N PRO A 176 2.10 18.57 -39.29
CA PRO A 176 1.74 17.27 -38.75
C PRO A 176 1.90 16.16 -39.80
N ASP A 177 2.86 15.25 -39.59
CA ASP A 177 2.76 13.82 -39.93
C ASP A 177 4.00 13.06 -39.40
N ALA A 178 3.82 12.30 -38.33
CA ALA A 178 4.77 11.31 -37.84
C ALA A 178 3.98 10.11 -37.29
N ALA A 179 4.44 8.89 -37.56
CA ALA A 179 3.70 7.67 -37.23
C ALA A 179 3.57 7.46 -35.71
N PRO A 180 2.51 6.77 -35.23
CA PRO A 180 2.37 6.40 -33.83
C PRO A 180 3.64 5.70 -33.29
N ASN A 181 3.99 6.03 -32.06
CA ASN A 181 4.96 5.31 -31.22
C ASN A 181 6.41 5.33 -31.78
N ALA A 182 6.78 6.41 -32.47
CA ALA A 182 8.14 6.64 -32.99
C ALA A 182 9.25 6.56 -31.90
N VAL A 183 8.94 6.96 -30.65
CA VAL A 183 9.82 6.81 -29.48
C VAL A 183 10.03 5.33 -29.14
N VAL A 184 8.94 4.55 -29.05
CA VAL A 184 8.98 3.12 -28.73
C VAL A 184 9.78 2.35 -29.76
N GLN A 185 9.55 2.59 -31.06
CA GLN A 185 10.31 1.93 -32.12
C GLN A 185 11.81 2.31 -32.11
N ARG A 186 12.16 3.54 -31.68
CA ARG A 186 13.57 3.95 -31.48
C ARG A 186 14.20 3.21 -30.30
N THR A 187 13.54 3.11 -29.15
CA THR A 187 14.05 2.39 -27.98
C THR A 187 14.20 0.89 -28.26
N VAL A 188 13.23 0.26 -28.95
CA VAL A 188 13.34 -1.13 -29.43
C VAL A 188 14.54 -1.30 -30.35
N ASN A 189 14.79 -0.39 -31.30
CA ASN A 189 15.96 -0.48 -32.17
C ASN A 189 17.27 -0.39 -31.38
N LEU A 190 17.40 0.56 -30.45
CA LEU A 190 18.58 0.72 -29.59
C LEU A 190 18.86 -0.54 -28.73
N LEU A 191 17.82 -1.16 -28.17
CA LEU A 191 17.96 -2.41 -27.43
C LEU A 191 18.45 -3.54 -28.34
N ARG A 192 17.88 -3.69 -29.55
CA ARG A 192 18.29 -4.73 -30.52
C ARG A 192 19.71 -4.52 -31.05
N GLU A 193 20.11 -3.29 -31.34
CA GLU A 193 21.45 -2.94 -31.83
C GLU A 193 22.54 -3.26 -30.80
N ASN A 194 22.25 -3.09 -29.51
CA ASN A 194 23.15 -3.43 -28.42
C ASN A 194 22.99 -4.87 -27.88
N GLY A 195 22.08 -5.68 -28.46
CA GLY A 195 21.78 -7.04 -28.01
C GLY A 195 21.14 -7.12 -26.60
N ALA A 196 20.58 -6.02 -26.12
CA ALA A 196 20.05 -5.88 -24.77
C ALA A 196 18.56 -6.21 -24.68
N LYS A 197 18.12 -6.56 -23.46
CA LYS A 197 16.72 -6.65 -23.06
C LYS A 197 16.50 -5.84 -21.79
N VAL A 198 15.28 -5.33 -21.64
CA VAL A 198 14.79 -4.70 -20.40
C VAL A 198 13.68 -5.57 -19.81
N ALA A 199 13.61 -5.64 -18.49
CA ALA A 199 12.52 -6.31 -17.78
C ALA A 199 11.74 -5.32 -16.92
N VAL A 200 10.42 -5.26 -17.12
CA VAL A 200 9.52 -4.33 -16.44
C VAL A 200 8.83 -5.06 -15.28
N SER A 201 8.90 -4.50 -14.07
CA SER A 201 8.12 -4.95 -12.92
C SER A 201 6.63 -4.68 -13.16
N SER A 202 5.75 -5.68 -13.01
CA SER A 202 4.33 -5.58 -13.38
C SER A 202 3.47 -4.81 -12.35
N THR A 203 3.75 -3.53 -12.18
CA THR A 203 2.87 -2.55 -11.51
C THR A 203 1.70 -2.13 -12.43
N PRO A 204 0.69 -1.38 -11.96
CA PRO A 204 -0.42 -0.92 -12.81
C PRO A 204 0.05 -0.13 -14.04
N GLY A 205 1.03 0.77 -13.87
CA GLY A 205 1.61 1.57 -14.97
C GLY A 205 2.31 0.72 -16.04
N ALA A 206 2.84 -0.47 -15.69
CA ALA A 206 3.50 -1.36 -16.64
C ALA A 206 2.56 -1.88 -17.74
N GLN A 207 1.24 -1.90 -17.51
CA GLN A 207 0.26 -2.27 -18.53
C GLN A 207 0.19 -1.24 -19.67
N ILE A 208 0.48 0.04 -19.40
CA ILE A 208 0.50 1.10 -20.42
C ILE A 208 1.75 0.98 -21.29
N ILE A 209 2.88 0.49 -20.73
CA ILE A 209 4.07 0.16 -21.51
C ILE A 209 3.77 -0.97 -22.52
N ARG A 210 2.90 -1.94 -22.15
CA ARG A 210 2.43 -2.98 -23.09
C ARG A 210 1.54 -2.41 -24.21
N SER A 211 0.64 -1.47 -23.91
CA SER A 211 -0.22 -0.86 -24.94
C SER A 211 0.55 0.08 -25.86
N LEU A 212 1.55 0.83 -25.35
CA LEU A 212 2.52 1.58 -26.15
C LEU A 212 3.42 0.65 -27.00
N GLY A 213 3.74 -0.54 -26.50
CA GLY A 213 4.46 -1.57 -27.25
C GLY A 213 3.65 -2.22 -28.37
N ALA A 214 2.32 -2.24 -28.27
CA ALA A 214 1.44 -3.01 -29.14
C ALA A 214 1.60 -2.63 -30.63
N GLY A 215 2.01 -3.60 -31.46
CA GLY A 215 2.26 -3.41 -32.89
C GLY A 215 3.66 -2.91 -33.25
N THR A 216 4.51 -2.58 -32.27
CA THR A 216 5.92 -2.19 -32.51
C THR A 216 6.77 -3.43 -32.81
N ALA A 217 7.52 -3.42 -33.92
CA ALA A 217 8.16 -4.61 -34.45
C ALA A 217 9.38 -5.06 -33.62
N GLY A 218 9.23 -6.17 -32.89
CA GLY A 218 10.24 -6.70 -31.96
C GLY A 218 10.19 -6.10 -30.56
N PHE A 219 9.06 -5.49 -30.16
CA PHE A 219 8.86 -5.06 -28.78
C PHE A 219 8.96 -6.24 -27.81
N ASP A 220 8.19 -7.31 -28.03
CA ASP A 220 8.18 -8.52 -27.18
C ASP A 220 9.52 -9.29 -27.18
N ASP A 221 10.37 -9.08 -28.21
CA ASP A 221 11.74 -9.61 -28.22
C ASP A 221 12.62 -8.93 -27.15
N CYS A 222 12.36 -7.66 -26.83
CA CYS A 222 13.23 -6.79 -26.03
C CYS A 222 12.66 -6.38 -24.67
N PHE A 223 11.33 -6.31 -24.53
CA PHE A 223 10.62 -5.97 -23.29
C PHE A 223 10.06 -7.23 -22.64
N LEU A 224 10.76 -7.70 -21.61
CA LEU A 224 10.25 -8.74 -20.70
C LEU A 224 9.39 -8.07 -19.62
N PHE A 225 8.44 -8.81 -19.06
CA PHE A 225 7.62 -8.35 -17.95
C PHE A 225 7.62 -9.41 -16.85
N THR A 226 8.07 -9.05 -15.66
CA THR A 226 8.13 -9.94 -14.49
C THR A 226 6.95 -9.67 -13.57
N PRO A 227 6.55 -10.63 -12.71
CA PRO A 227 5.69 -10.30 -11.57
C PRO A 227 6.32 -9.20 -10.71
N HIS A 228 5.47 -8.53 -9.95
CA HIS A 228 5.86 -7.60 -8.89
C HIS A 228 6.17 -8.42 -7.63
N VAL A 229 7.35 -8.26 -7.04
CA VAL A 229 7.94 -9.25 -6.10
C VAL A 229 8.20 -8.76 -4.68
N GLU A 230 8.22 -7.44 -4.45
CA GLU A 230 8.71 -6.87 -3.20
C GLU A 230 7.68 -5.92 -2.60
N ASP A 231 7.58 -5.91 -1.28
CA ASP A 231 6.76 -4.93 -0.56
C ASP A 231 7.50 -3.61 -0.37
N LYS A 232 6.75 -2.53 -0.23
CA LYS A 232 7.31 -1.20 0.04
C LYS A 232 7.85 -1.09 1.46
N GLY A 233 7.24 -1.74 2.45
CA GLY A 233 7.66 -1.67 3.85
C GLY A 233 7.96 -0.24 4.33
N ASP A 234 9.13 -0.05 4.96
CA ASP A 234 9.65 1.26 5.38
C ASP A 234 10.44 2.01 4.28
N TYR A 235 10.58 1.45 3.06
CA TYR A 235 11.34 2.08 1.99
C TYR A 235 10.67 3.37 1.49
N SER A 236 11.48 4.38 1.15
CA SER A 236 10.95 5.53 0.41
C SER A 236 10.45 5.08 -0.97
N VAL A 237 9.47 5.78 -1.55
CA VAL A 237 8.92 5.43 -2.88
C VAL A 237 10.03 5.41 -3.96
N THR A 238 11.08 6.22 -3.78
CA THR A 238 12.26 6.23 -4.65
C THR A 238 13.14 4.99 -4.46
N ASP A 239 13.39 4.54 -3.23
CA ASP A 239 14.19 3.34 -2.97
C ASP A 239 13.44 2.08 -3.41
N TYR A 240 12.13 2.03 -3.13
CA TYR A 240 11.21 0.98 -3.56
C TYR A 240 11.15 0.84 -5.09
N ALA A 241 11.03 1.95 -5.82
CA ALA A 241 11.04 1.93 -7.28
C ALA A 241 12.41 1.53 -7.87
N ALA A 242 13.51 1.72 -7.13
CA ALA A 242 14.83 1.19 -7.48
C ALA A 242 14.96 -0.31 -7.21
N LEU A 243 14.42 -0.78 -6.08
CA LEU A 243 14.37 -2.19 -5.70
C LEU A 243 13.57 -3.00 -6.72
N LEU A 244 12.32 -2.60 -7.01
CA LEU A 244 11.45 -3.23 -8.01
C LEU A 244 12.08 -3.29 -9.40
N ALA A 245 12.83 -2.25 -9.81
CA ALA A 245 13.57 -2.26 -11.07
C ALA A 245 14.73 -3.26 -11.04
N LYS A 246 15.51 -3.33 -9.95
CA LYS A 246 16.59 -4.32 -9.77
C LYS A 246 16.03 -5.75 -9.80
N SER A 247 14.96 -6.02 -9.07
CA SER A 247 14.38 -7.37 -8.96
C SER A 247 13.74 -7.85 -10.26
N ALA A 248 13.15 -6.96 -11.07
CA ALA A 248 12.71 -7.28 -12.42
C ALA A 248 13.88 -7.71 -13.34
N LYS A 249 15.05 -7.06 -13.22
CA LYS A 249 16.28 -7.47 -13.93
C LYS A 249 16.74 -8.87 -13.50
N GLU A 250 16.77 -9.13 -12.20
CA GLU A 250 17.31 -10.37 -11.63
C GLU A 250 16.44 -11.59 -11.93
N LEU A 251 15.11 -11.49 -11.79
CA LEU A 251 14.18 -12.57 -12.13
C LEU A 251 14.21 -12.99 -13.61
N SER A 252 14.58 -12.06 -14.50
CA SER A 252 14.48 -12.24 -15.96
C SER A 252 15.83 -12.54 -16.64
N GLY A 253 16.95 -12.28 -15.96
CA GLY A 253 18.28 -12.28 -16.58
C GLY A 253 18.47 -11.17 -17.63
N ALA A 254 17.67 -10.10 -17.58
CA ALA A 254 17.77 -8.98 -18.50
C ALA A 254 19.04 -8.12 -18.26
N ALA A 255 19.40 -7.29 -19.25
CA ALA A 255 20.51 -6.34 -19.10
C ALA A 255 20.12 -5.17 -18.20
N PHE A 256 18.86 -4.74 -18.29
CA PHE A 256 18.27 -3.68 -17.48
C PHE A 256 16.96 -4.16 -16.85
N GLY A 257 16.60 -3.57 -15.72
CA GLY A 257 15.25 -3.67 -15.17
C GLY A 257 14.61 -2.30 -15.02
N ALA A 258 13.28 -2.25 -15.01
CA ALA A 258 12.51 -1.02 -15.08
C ALA A 258 11.22 -1.09 -14.25
N CYS A 259 10.76 0.07 -13.76
CA CYS A 259 9.54 0.16 -12.96
C CYS A 259 8.87 1.54 -13.12
N ILE A 260 7.53 1.57 -13.08
CA ILE A 260 6.74 2.75 -12.72
C ILE A 260 6.13 2.43 -11.35
N SER A 261 6.35 3.26 -10.33
CA SER A 261 5.67 3.07 -9.03
C SER A 261 4.17 3.31 -9.16
N ASP A 262 3.40 2.83 -8.19
CA ASP A 262 2.02 3.27 -7.99
C ASP A 262 1.96 4.80 -7.78
N VAL A 263 0.82 5.41 -8.10
CA VAL A 263 0.59 6.84 -7.86
C VAL A 263 0.49 7.06 -6.35
N CYS A 264 1.43 7.85 -5.83
CA CYS A 264 1.56 8.14 -4.42
C CYS A 264 1.12 9.58 -4.15
N GLU A 265 0.30 9.79 -3.12
CA GLU A 265 -0.04 11.13 -2.66
C GLU A 265 1.07 11.78 -1.83
N SER A 266 1.09 13.11 -1.79
CA SER A 266 1.98 13.88 -0.91
C SER A 266 1.44 15.27 -0.58
N GLU A 267 2.09 15.95 0.37
CA GLU A 267 1.86 17.38 0.67
C GLU A 267 2.10 18.31 -0.54
N ASN A 268 2.69 17.80 -1.64
CA ASN A 268 2.91 18.49 -2.91
C ASN A 268 2.09 17.88 -4.07
N GLY A 269 1.01 17.14 -3.78
CA GLY A 269 0.17 16.46 -4.76
C GLY A 269 0.65 15.05 -5.14
N ALA A 270 -0.11 14.44 -6.05
CA ALA A 270 0.10 13.08 -6.57
C ALA A 270 1.35 12.96 -7.44
N TYR A 271 2.07 11.83 -7.33
CA TYR A 271 3.32 11.59 -8.05
C TYR A 271 3.55 10.11 -8.33
N ALA A 272 4.40 9.80 -9.31
CA ALA A 272 4.92 8.46 -9.58
C ALA A 272 6.45 8.51 -9.77
N CYS A 273 7.12 7.40 -9.48
CA CYS A 273 8.56 7.24 -9.73
C CYS A 273 8.79 6.29 -10.91
N VAL A 274 9.43 6.78 -11.96
CA VAL A 274 9.86 5.99 -13.12
C VAL A 274 11.35 5.69 -13.00
N THR A 275 11.71 4.42 -13.16
CA THR A 275 13.05 3.93 -12.76
C THR A 275 13.62 2.94 -13.77
N VAL A 276 14.93 3.05 -14.03
CA VAL A 276 15.72 2.02 -14.72
C VAL A 276 16.96 1.67 -13.89
N ALA A 277 17.26 0.38 -13.76
CA ALA A 277 18.39 -0.15 -13.00
C ALA A 277 19.25 -1.13 -13.83
N ASP A 278 20.56 -1.15 -13.54
CA ASP A 278 21.52 -2.18 -13.98
C ASP A 278 22.23 -2.81 -12.76
N ASP A 279 23.31 -3.58 -12.98
CA ASP A 279 24.09 -4.22 -11.91
C ASP A 279 24.79 -3.23 -10.94
N THR A 280 24.85 -1.94 -11.28
CA THR A 280 25.69 -0.94 -10.59
C THR A 280 24.95 0.34 -10.19
N THR A 281 23.86 0.68 -10.87
CA THR A 281 23.18 1.98 -10.74
C THR A 281 21.67 1.85 -10.92
N ALA A 282 20.90 2.55 -10.08
CA ALA A 282 19.47 2.79 -10.30
C ALA A 282 19.20 4.28 -10.52
N VAL A 283 18.53 4.62 -11.63
CA VAL A 283 18.16 5.99 -12.00
C VAL A 283 16.66 6.15 -11.80
N VAL A 284 16.27 6.92 -10.79
CA VAL A 284 14.87 7.20 -10.44
C VAL A 284 14.51 8.64 -10.82
N ARG A 285 13.44 8.83 -11.61
CA ARG A 285 12.83 10.14 -11.86
C ARG A 285 11.46 10.19 -11.19
N LYS A 286 11.20 11.27 -10.45
CA LYS A 286 9.90 11.51 -9.80
C LYS A 286 9.08 12.49 -10.63
N LEU A 287 7.99 12.01 -11.20
CA LEU A 287 7.03 12.77 -11.99
C LEU A 287 5.86 13.16 -11.08
N TYR A 288 5.32 14.36 -11.27
CA TYR A 288 4.15 14.87 -10.55
C TYR A 288 3.00 15.07 -11.53
N LYS A 289 1.79 14.73 -11.10
CA LYS A 289 0.55 14.90 -11.85
C LYS A 289 0.12 16.37 -11.84
N GLU A 290 -0.37 16.90 -12.96
CA GLU A 290 -0.90 18.28 -12.99
C GLU A 290 -2.35 18.36 -12.45
N ASP A 291 -2.75 19.51 -11.89
CA ASP A 291 -4.00 19.67 -11.13
C ASP A 291 -5.28 19.41 -11.96
N ASP A 292 -5.22 19.55 -13.30
CA ASP A 292 -6.29 19.29 -14.25
C ASP A 292 -6.13 17.96 -15.03
N GLU A 293 -5.13 17.14 -14.67
CA GLU A 293 -4.83 15.90 -15.38
C GLU A 293 -5.57 14.66 -14.85
N THR A 294 -5.96 13.75 -15.75
CA THR A 294 -6.48 12.41 -15.37
C THR A 294 -5.34 11.44 -15.04
N GLU A 295 -5.57 10.51 -14.12
CA GLU A 295 -4.54 9.55 -13.70
C GLU A 295 -4.05 8.62 -14.84
N ASN A 296 -4.93 8.26 -15.76
CA ASN A 296 -4.56 7.48 -16.95
C ASN A 296 -3.69 8.28 -17.95
N SER A 297 -3.84 9.61 -18.00
CA SER A 297 -2.94 10.49 -18.76
C SER A 297 -1.58 10.55 -18.08
N PHE A 298 -1.57 10.81 -16.77
CA PHE A 298 -0.34 10.92 -15.99
C PHE A 298 0.51 9.64 -16.03
N LEU A 299 -0.13 8.47 -15.95
CA LEU A 299 0.55 7.18 -16.06
C LEU A 299 0.96 6.83 -17.51
N HIS A 300 0.36 7.46 -18.53
CA HIS A 300 0.78 7.35 -19.92
C HIS A 300 2.04 8.19 -20.18
N ASP A 301 2.08 9.43 -19.73
CA ASP A 301 3.27 10.28 -19.79
C ASP A 301 4.43 9.68 -18.97
N ALA A 302 4.14 9.05 -17.82
CA ALA A 302 5.12 8.27 -17.08
C ALA A 302 5.62 7.03 -17.84
N ALA A 303 4.77 6.39 -18.66
CA ALA A 303 5.18 5.27 -19.50
C ALA A 303 6.04 5.72 -20.68
N GLU A 304 5.76 6.87 -21.31
CA GLU A 304 6.61 7.44 -22.35
C GLU A 304 7.98 7.90 -21.81
N GLU A 305 8.02 8.63 -20.69
CA GLU A 305 9.27 9.02 -20.01
C GLU A 305 10.11 7.80 -19.62
N LEU A 306 9.50 6.70 -19.17
CA LEU A 306 10.24 5.47 -18.88
C LEU A 306 10.80 4.80 -20.15
N ILE A 307 10.08 4.84 -21.27
CA ILE A 307 10.58 4.31 -22.56
C ILE A 307 11.71 5.17 -23.11
N GLU A 308 11.70 6.49 -22.87
CA GLU A 308 12.86 7.36 -23.13
C GLU A 308 14.03 7.03 -22.19
N LEU A 309 13.78 6.86 -20.89
CA LEU A 309 14.79 6.53 -19.88
C LEU A 309 15.51 5.20 -20.17
N ILE A 310 14.78 4.18 -20.63
CA ILE A 310 15.32 2.90 -21.14
C ILE A 310 16.17 3.14 -22.39
N GLY A 311 15.70 4.01 -23.29
CA GLY A 311 16.45 4.41 -24.50
C GLY A 311 17.77 5.11 -24.19
N GLU A 312 17.79 6.06 -23.25
CA GLU A 312 19.01 6.74 -22.81
C GLU A 312 20.04 5.77 -22.18
N LYS A 313 19.54 4.81 -21.39
CA LYS A 313 20.36 3.77 -20.76
C LYS A 313 20.96 2.82 -21.81
N ALA A 314 20.16 2.38 -22.78
CA ALA A 314 20.62 1.54 -23.90
C ALA A 314 21.58 2.28 -24.85
N GLU A 315 21.47 3.61 -24.98
CA GLU A 315 22.41 4.44 -25.75
C GLU A 315 23.74 4.70 -24.99
N GLY A 316 23.92 4.16 -23.78
CA GLY A 316 25.15 4.26 -23.00
C GLY A 316 25.45 5.66 -22.46
N LYS A 317 24.43 6.52 -22.33
CA LYS A 317 24.59 7.88 -21.80
C LYS A 317 24.91 7.84 -20.30
N GLY A 318 25.81 8.72 -19.87
CA GLY A 318 26.18 8.84 -18.46
C GLY A 318 25.03 9.42 -17.63
N MET A 319 24.33 8.54 -16.91
CA MET A 319 23.19 8.89 -16.05
C MET A 319 23.63 8.83 -14.58
N VAL A 320 23.25 9.82 -13.78
CA VAL A 320 23.49 9.81 -12.33
C VAL A 320 22.40 8.93 -11.69
N GLY A 321 22.84 7.90 -10.97
CA GLY A 321 21.96 7.00 -10.22
C GLY A 321 22.47 6.81 -8.78
N ILE A 322 21.66 6.16 -7.96
CA ILE A 322 22.04 5.77 -6.59
C ILE A 322 22.87 4.47 -6.68
N GLU A 323 24.03 4.43 -6.01
CA GLU A 323 24.80 3.20 -5.82
C GLU A 323 24.14 2.31 -4.77
N ILE A 324 23.87 1.05 -5.11
CA ILE A 324 23.28 0.07 -4.20
C ILE A 324 24.41 -0.77 -3.59
N ALA A 325 24.53 -0.77 -2.26
CA ALA A 325 25.57 -1.53 -1.57
C ALA A 325 25.21 -3.02 -1.44
N ASP A 326 26.10 -3.91 -1.90
CA ASP A 326 25.87 -5.36 -1.88
C ASP A 326 25.87 -5.96 -0.46
N ALA A 327 24.86 -6.79 -0.18
CA ALA A 327 24.66 -7.46 1.10
C ALA A 327 25.49 -8.76 1.25
N ALA A 328 26.77 -8.78 0.85
CA ALA A 328 27.60 -9.98 0.92
C ALA A 328 29.08 -9.73 1.30
N GLY A 329 29.52 -10.29 2.44
CA GLY A 329 30.94 -10.52 2.75
C GLY A 329 31.53 -9.73 3.92
N ALA A 330 31.68 -10.37 5.09
CA ALA A 330 32.29 -9.76 6.28
C ALA A 330 33.75 -10.20 6.51
N SER A 331 34.71 -9.25 6.63
CA SER A 331 36.05 -9.55 7.17
C SER A 331 36.85 -8.38 7.77
N ARG A 332 36.99 -8.41 9.10
CA ARG A 332 38.15 -7.99 9.95
C ARG A 332 38.64 -6.51 10.02
N LYS A 333 38.52 -6.02 11.29
CA LYS A 333 39.23 -4.95 12.05
C LYS A 333 40.79 -5.09 12.02
N PRO A 334 41.65 -4.20 12.61
CA PRO A 334 41.37 -3.23 13.71
C PRO A 334 42.19 -1.90 13.86
N GLY A 335 41.73 -1.02 14.77
CA GLY A 335 42.59 -0.14 15.60
C GLY A 335 42.00 1.26 15.91
N PHE A 336 42.39 1.99 16.97
CA PHE A 336 42.99 1.61 18.27
C PHE A 336 42.94 2.81 19.27
N LEU A 337 42.59 2.58 20.55
CA LEU A 337 42.57 3.54 21.69
C LEU A 337 41.56 4.73 21.59
N SER A 338 41.16 5.41 22.68
CA SER A 338 41.58 5.34 24.09
C SER A 338 40.43 5.24 25.13
N ARG A 339 40.81 5.02 26.40
CA ARG A 339 40.01 4.93 27.65
C ARG A 339 40.45 6.08 28.61
N PRO A 340 39.93 6.24 29.85
CA PRO A 340 38.78 5.61 30.55
C PRO A 340 37.70 6.72 30.86
N ALA A 341 36.85 6.77 31.91
CA ALA A 341 36.60 5.98 33.12
C ALA A 341 35.17 6.16 33.67
N GLY A 342 34.67 5.18 34.46
CA GLY A 342 33.45 5.28 35.28
C GLY A 342 32.76 3.91 35.43
N LYS A 343 32.51 3.43 36.66
CA LYS A 343 31.95 2.07 36.90
C LYS A 343 30.94 2.01 38.05
N ALA A 344 29.76 1.47 37.77
CA ALA A 344 28.95 0.62 38.65
C ALA A 344 28.01 -0.19 37.74
N VAL A 345 28.23 -1.48 37.51
CA VAL A 345 27.66 -2.61 38.29
C VAL A 345 26.13 -2.61 38.29
N LEU A 346 25.54 -3.37 37.35
CA LEU A 346 24.86 -4.63 37.68
C LEU A 346 24.79 -5.53 36.43
N ALA A 347 25.02 -6.83 36.61
CA ALA A 347 24.71 -7.87 35.64
C ALA A 347 23.88 -8.96 36.34
N VAL A 348 23.27 -9.86 35.56
CA VAL A 348 22.27 -10.87 35.98
C VAL A 348 20.87 -10.31 36.24
N VAL A 349 19.92 -10.65 35.35
CA VAL A 349 18.48 -10.89 35.65
C VAL A 349 17.74 -11.45 34.42
N ILE A 350 18.06 -10.98 33.20
CA ILE A 350 17.22 -11.18 31.99
C ILE A 350 17.07 -12.66 31.56
N VAL A 351 18.00 -13.56 31.93
CA VAL A 351 17.93 -15.00 31.58
C VAL A 351 16.88 -15.77 32.41
N LEU A 352 16.32 -15.19 33.48
CA LEU A 352 15.32 -15.86 34.33
C LEU A 352 13.86 -15.47 34.05
N LEU A 353 13.60 -14.50 33.16
CA LEU A 353 12.24 -14.06 32.83
C LEU A 353 11.58 -14.89 31.70
N ALA A 354 12.37 -15.46 30.78
CA ALA A 354 11.85 -16.30 29.69
C ALA A 354 11.28 -17.66 30.17
N ALA A 355 11.82 -18.22 31.25
CA ALA A 355 11.44 -19.56 31.74
C ALA A 355 10.17 -19.59 32.61
N ALA A 356 9.63 -18.43 33.02
CA ALA A 356 8.52 -18.36 33.96
C ALA A 356 7.12 -18.33 33.30
N VAL A 357 7.03 -17.84 32.06
CA VAL A 357 5.74 -17.61 31.38
C VAL A 357 5.13 -18.91 30.85
N GLY A 358 5.91 -19.75 30.17
CA GLY A 358 5.43 -20.99 29.54
C GLY A 358 4.76 -21.98 30.52
N VAL A 359 5.29 -22.08 31.74
CA VAL A 359 4.75 -22.98 32.78
C VAL A 359 3.36 -22.53 33.26
N SER A 360 3.08 -21.21 33.27
CA SER A 360 1.77 -20.67 33.66
C SER A 360 0.69 -20.94 32.61
N CYS A 361 1.00 -20.77 31.32
CA CYS A 361 0.05 -21.05 30.23
C CYS A 361 -0.33 -22.55 30.18
N PHE A 362 0.65 -23.45 30.34
CA PHE A 362 0.43 -24.90 30.33
C PHE A 362 -0.58 -25.36 31.40
N PHE A 363 -0.51 -24.80 32.62
CA PHE A 363 -1.46 -25.11 33.70
C PHE A 363 -2.88 -24.56 33.47
N LEU A 364 -3.03 -23.42 32.79
CA LEU A 364 -4.34 -22.83 32.51
C LEU A 364 -5.13 -23.60 31.44
N ILE A 365 -4.44 -24.18 30.46
CA ILE A 365 -5.05 -25.00 29.39
C ILE A 365 -5.60 -26.32 29.96
N GLN A 366 -4.85 -27.01 30.82
CA GLN A 366 -5.32 -28.20 31.56
C GLN A 366 -6.57 -27.89 32.41
N ASN A 367 -6.59 -26.74 33.10
CA ASN A 367 -7.69 -26.33 33.97
C ASN A 367 -8.95 -25.80 33.24
N ARG A 368 -8.96 -25.71 31.90
CA ARG A 368 -10.21 -25.59 31.12
C ARG A 368 -10.78 -26.97 30.79
N ARG A 369 -9.97 -27.86 30.18
CA ARG A 369 -10.39 -29.23 29.79
C ARG A 369 -11.03 -30.05 30.92
N GLN A 370 -10.63 -29.87 32.18
CA GLN A 370 -11.27 -30.56 33.32
C GLN A 370 -12.62 -29.96 33.77
N ARG A 371 -12.93 -28.70 33.43
CA ARG A 371 -14.25 -28.10 33.69
C ARG A 371 -15.27 -28.55 32.66
N ASP A 372 -14.90 -28.52 31.38
CA ASP A 372 -15.78 -28.89 30.28
C ASP A 372 -16.21 -30.38 30.38
N ALA A 373 -15.33 -31.22 30.92
CA ALA A 373 -15.59 -32.63 31.22
C ALA A 373 -16.57 -32.89 32.40
N GLN A 374 -17.00 -31.87 33.16
CA GLN A 374 -17.92 -32.04 34.31
C GLN A 374 -19.35 -31.54 34.07
N SER A 375 -19.63 -30.85 32.97
CA SER A 375 -21.00 -30.38 32.64
C SER A 375 -21.87 -31.42 31.90
N ALA A 376 -21.34 -32.59 31.56
CA ALA A 376 -21.94 -33.54 30.61
C ALA A 376 -22.56 -34.81 31.23
N THR A 377 -23.28 -34.72 32.36
CA THR A 377 -24.00 -35.89 32.94
C THR A 377 -25.36 -35.57 33.58
N GLN A 378 -26.45 -35.61 32.80
CA GLN A 378 -27.76 -36.05 33.33
C GLN A 378 -28.68 -36.63 32.23
N PRO A 379 -29.38 -37.77 32.43
CA PRO A 379 -30.29 -38.36 31.43
C PRO A 379 -31.67 -37.69 31.34
N PRO A 380 -32.46 -37.92 30.26
CA PRO A 380 -33.68 -37.17 29.96
C PRO A 380 -34.94 -37.68 30.71
N ALA A 381 -35.93 -36.79 30.81
CA ALA A 381 -37.31 -37.11 31.21
C ALA A 381 -38.27 -36.93 30.02
N THR A 382 -39.30 -37.77 29.91
CA THR A 382 -40.16 -37.87 28.71
C THR A 382 -41.55 -37.26 28.91
N THR A 383 -42.00 -36.44 27.96
CA THR A 383 -43.43 -36.15 27.72
C THR A 383 -43.68 -35.90 26.22
N GLN A 384 -44.87 -36.27 25.75
CA GLN A 384 -45.35 -36.11 24.36
C GLN A 384 -46.43 -35.00 24.29
N PRO A 385 -47.14 -34.79 23.16
CA PRO A 385 -46.61 -34.14 21.96
C PRO A 385 -47.48 -32.94 21.52
N VAL A 386 -46.96 -32.05 20.67
CA VAL A 386 -47.78 -31.07 19.93
C VAL A 386 -47.36 -31.10 18.46
N ASN A 387 -48.32 -31.36 17.57
CA ASN A 387 -48.12 -31.24 16.12
C ASN A 387 -48.07 -29.75 15.72
N THR A 388 -46.98 -29.33 15.10
CA THR A 388 -47.02 -28.44 13.93
C THR A 388 -45.96 -28.89 12.93
N THR A 389 -46.33 -28.87 11.65
CA THR A 389 -45.57 -29.05 10.41
C THR A 389 -44.05 -29.25 10.50
N ILE A 390 -43.57 -30.32 9.86
CA ILE A 390 -42.14 -30.60 9.61
C ILE A 390 -41.49 -29.42 8.88
N ALA A 391 -40.48 -28.79 9.50
CA ALA A 391 -39.54 -27.93 8.78
C ALA A 391 -38.68 -28.80 7.84
N PRO A 392 -38.33 -28.34 6.63
CA PRO A 392 -37.41 -29.07 5.76
C PRO A 392 -36.07 -29.28 6.47
N VAL A 393 -35.35 -30.34 6.06
CA VAL A 393 -34.03 -30.65 6.59
C VAL A 393 -33.12 -29.44 6.40
N LEU A 394 -32.49 -28.97 7.48
CA LEU A 394 -31.44 -27.97 7.39
C LEU A 394 -30.22 -28.65 6.76
N GLU A 395 -29.88 -28.25 5.54
CA GLU A 395 -28.57 -28.57 4.94
C GLU A 395 -27.46 -27.86 5.75
N ASP A 396 -26.23 -28.35 5.70
CA ASP A 396 -25.10 -27.74 6.42
C ASP A 396 -24.78 -26.35 5.85
N THR A 397 -25.40 -25.30 6.40
CA THR A 397 -25.21 -23.92 5.96
C THR A 397 -23.90 -23.34 6.48
N VAL A 398 -23.28 -22.49 5.67
CA VAL A 398 -22.05 -21.77 6.01
C VAL A 398 -22.22 -20.25 5.89
N PRO A 399 -21.40 -19.44 6.58
CA PRO A 399 -21.34 -18.00 6.34
C PRO A 399 -21.13 -17.67 4.86
N ILE A 400 -21.63 -16.52 4.41
CA ILE A 400 -21.61 -16.12 2.99
C ILE A 400 -20.18 -15.97 2.44
N SER A 401 -19.18 -15.61 3.26
CA SER A 401 -17.74 -15.60 2.89
C SER A 401 -17.21 -16.99 2.55
N GLU A 402 -17.50 -17.97 3.40
CA GLU A 402 -17.18 -19.40 3.19
C GLU A 402 -18.00 -20.00 2.02
N PHE A 403 -19.23 -19.52 1.79
CA PHE A 403 -20.00 -19.90 0.60
C PHE A 403 -19.35 -19.38 -0.70
N ILE A 404 -18.90 -18.12 -0.71
CA ILE A 404 -18.15 -17.53 -1.83
C ILE A 404 -16.87 -18.31 -2.11
N TYR A 405 -16.10 -18.66 -1.06
CA TYR A 405 -14.89 -19.48 -1.16
C TYR A 405 -15.15 -20.82 -1.86
N ARG A 406 -16.27 -21.49 -1.52
CA ARG A 406 -16.66 -22.77 -2.13
C ARG A 406 -17.09 -22.65 -3.59
N GLU A 407 -17.90 -21.66 -3.95
CA GLU A 407 -18.25 -21.45 -5.37
C GLU A 407 -17.05 -20.96 -6.19
N MET A 408 -16.07 -20.30 -5.58
CA MET A 408 -14.80 -19.94 -6.23
C MET A 408 -13.97 -21.17 -6.61
N ARG A 409 -13.94 -22.20 -5.75
CA ARG A 409 -13.30 -23.50 -6.04
C ARG A 409 -14.08 -24.39 -7.01
N THR A 410 -15.41 -24.33 -7.00
CA THR A 410 -16.27 -25.33 -7.67
C THR A 410 -17.07 -24.78 -8.86
N GLY A 411 -17.01 -23.47 -9.10
CA GLY A 411 -17.93 -22.75 -9.98
C GLY A 411 -19.28 -22.47 -9.31
N VAL A 412 -19.97 -21.43 -9.76
CA VAL A 412 -21.34 -21.11 -9.32
C VAL A 412 -22.25 -22.31 -9.63
N GLN A 413 -22.86 -22.89 -8.60
CA GLN A 413 -23.78 -24.00 -8.78
C GLN A 413 -25.20 -23.46 -8.98
N GLU A 414 -25.90 -23.92 -10.02
CA GLU A 414 -27.34 -23.71 -10.09
C GLU A 414 -28.00 -24.40 -8.89
N PRO A 415 -28.88 -23.72 -8.14
CA PRO A 415 -29.57 -24.34 -7.02
C PRO A 415 -30.39 -25.55 -7.52
N PRO A 416 -30.34 -26.70 -6.84
CA PRO A 416 -30.85 -27.95 -7.37
C PRO A 416 -32.33 -27.83 -7.77
N ALA A 417 -32.63 -28.21 -9.01
CA ALA A 417 -33.97 -28.07 -9.57
C ALA A 417 -35.01 -28.79 -8.70
N GLU A 418 -35.98 -28.03 -8.17
CA GLU A 418 -37.02 -28.55 -7.29
C GLU A 418 -37.76 -29.71 -7.95
N THR A 419 -37.48 -30.93 -7.46
CA THR A 419 -38.22 -32.13 -7.88
C THR A 419 -39.59 -32.10 -7.21
N THR A 420 -40.49 -31.32 -7.82
CA THR A 420 -41.86 -31.08 -7.36
C THR A 420 -42.66 -32.37 -7.38
N THR A 421 -42.68 -33.07 -6.24
CA THR A 421 -43.53 -34.23 -5.98
C THR A 421 -44.99 -33.77 -5.92
N ALA A 422 -45.64 -33.79 -7.08
CA ALA A 422 -46.96 -33.20 -7.28
C ALA A 422 -48.03 -33.80 -6.35
N SER A 423 -48.43 -33.02 -5.34
CA SER A 423 -49.67 -33.21 -4.59
C SER A 423 -50.71 -32.22 -5.12
N GLY A 424 -51.72 -32.73 -5.82
CA GLY A 424 -52.47 -31.94 -6.79
C GLY A 424 -53.64 -31.12 -6.24
N ALA A 425 -53.58 -29.80 -6.47
CA ALA A 425 -54.73 -28.94 -6.73
C ALA A 425 -54.31 -27.85 -7.73
N GLY A 426 -55.20 -27.45 -8.66
CA GLY A 426 -54.90 -26.38 -9.63
C GLY A 426 -54.67 -25.01 -8.94
N VAL A 427 -53.94 -24.08 -9.53
CA VAL A 427 -54.01 -23.66 -10.95
C VAL A 427 -52.66 -23.71 -11.66
N ALA A 428 -52.66 -24.10 -12.94
CA ALA A 428 -51.49 -23.97 -13.81
C ALA A 428 -51.33 -22.51 -14.28
N ILE A 429 -50.17 -21.91 -14.03
CA ILE A 429 -49.73 -20.70 -14.73
C ILE A 429 -48.94 -21.16 -15.96
N ASP A 430 -49.29 -20.60 -17.11
CA ASP A 430 -48.78 -21.01 -18.41
C ASP A 430 -47.27 -20.70 -18.55
N THR A 431 -46.47 -21.73 -18.88
CA THR A 431 -45.02 -21.60 -19.07
C THR A 431 -44.66 -21.03 -20.45
N THR A 432 -45.65 -20.70 -21.29
CA THR A 432 -45.48 -20.27 -22.68
C THR A 432 -45.40 -18.75 -22.84
N ALA A 433 -44.65 -18.09 -21.94
CA ALA A 433 -44.33 -16.66 -22.04
C ALA A 433 -42.82 -16.46 -22.20
N GLY A 434 -42.36 -16.38 -23.45
CA GLY A 434 -40.99 -15.96 -23.77
C GLY A 434 -40.79 -14.48 -23.44
N SER A 435 -40.43 -14.18 -22.20
CA SER A 435 -40.19 -12.81 -21.73
C SER A 435 -38.71 -12.47 -21.75
N THR A 436 -38.28 -11.72 -22.77
CA THR A 436 -37.04 -10.95 -22.71
C THR A 436 -37.26 -9.74 -21.78
N ALA A 437 -37.01 -9.94 -20.48
CA ALA A 437 -36.90 -8.88 -19.48
C ALA A 437 -35.44 -8.81 -18.99
N ALA A 438 -34.92 -7.61 -18.79
CA ALA A 438 -33.50 -7.38 -18.48
C ALA A 438 -33.19 -7.54 -16.98
N GLY A 439 -31.93 -7.85 -16.65
CA GLY A 439 -31.44 -8.06 -15.28
C GLY A 439 -31.21 -6.78 -14.46
N ASP A 440 -32.01 -5.75 -14.71
CA ASP A 440 -31.77 -4.36 -14.27
C ASP A 440 -32.77 -3.87 -13.21
N GLU A 441 -33.78 -4.67 -12.84
CA GLU A 441 -34.67 -4.36 -11.71
C GLU A 441 -34.09 -4.86 -10.38
N ILE A 442 -34.06 -3.98 -9.38
CA ILE A 442 -33.62 -4.29 -8.00
C ILE A 442 -34.68 -5.22 -7.36
N PRO A 443 -34.28 -6.37 -6.80
CA PRO A 443 -35.23 -7.34 -6.24
C PRO A 443 -35.93 -6.79 -4.99
N SER A 444 -37.23 -7.04 -4.87
CA SER A 444 -37.97 -6.90 -3.61
C SER A 444 -37.85 -8.13 -2.72
N GLU A 445 -37.73 -9.32 -3.31
CA GLU A 445 -37.69 -10.60 -2.60
C GLU A 445 -36.52 -11.49 -3.08
N MET A 446 -36.05 -12.38 -2.20
CA MET A 446 -35.01 -13.37 -2.48
C MET A 446 -35.45 -14.76 -1.99
N LEU A 447 -34.97 -15.82 -2.65
CA LEU A 447 -35.17 -17.20 -2.21
C LEU A 447 -33.87 -17.72 -1.58
N VAL A 448 -33.82 -17.76 -0.25
CA VAL A 448 -32.66 -18.21 0.53
C VAL A 448 -32.98 -19.50 1.28
N ASN A 449 -32.24 -20.58 1.03
CA ASN A 449 -32.47 -21.91 1.61
C ASN A 449 -33.95 -22.38 1.49
N GLY A 450 -34.56 -22.15 0.32
CA GLY A 450 -35.97 -22.46 0.07
C GLY A 450 -37.00 -21.56 0.77
N ARG A 451 -36.57 -20.50 1.47
CA ARG A 451 -37.45 -19.50 2.10
C ARG A 451 -37.48 -18.21 1.27
N LEU A 452 -38.67 -17.77 0.90
CA LEU A 452 -38.87 -16.43 0.31
C LEU A 452 -38.81 -15.39 1.44
N LEU A 453 -38.01 -14.34 1.24
CA LEU A 453 -37.74 -13.26 2.20
C LEU A 453 -37.71 -11.90 1.46
N ASP A 454 -37.94 -10.78 2.15
CA ASP A 454 -37.56 -9.47 1.62
C ASP A 454 -36.04 -9.44 1.36
N ALA A 455 -35.64 -8.84 0.23
CA ALA A 455 -34.27 -8.90 -0.24
C ALA A 455 -33.26 -8.15 0.67
N LYS A 456 -33.71 -7.11 1.38
CA LYS A 456 -32.89 -6.34 2.34
C LYS A 456 -32.82 -7.06 3.68
N GLU A 457 -33.93 -7.65 4.14
CA GLU A 457 -33.91 -8.52 5.32
C GLU A 457 -33.00 -9.73 5.10
N ALA A 458 -33.01 -10.33 3.91
CA ALA A 458 -32.14 -11.44 3.55
C ALA A 458 -30.65 -11.05 3.63
N VAL A 459 -30.24 -9.92 3.04
CA VAL A 459 -28.85 -9.45 3.10
C VAL A 459 -28.45 -9.00 4.52
N ALA A 460 -29.33 -8.33 5.27
CA ALA A 460 -29.07 -7.98 6.67
C ALA A 460 -28.80 -9.23 7.53
N ARG A 461 -29.58 -10.31 7.33
CA ARG A 461 -29.40 -11.61 8.00
C ARG A 461 -28.13 -12.36 7.56
N MET A 462 -27.61 -12.11 6.37
CA MET A 462 -26.29 -12.61 5.94
C MET A 462 -25.15 -11.83 6.63
N ILE A 463 -25.29 -10.51 6.77
CA ILE A 463 -24.29 -9.66 7.43
C ILE A 463 -24.18 -9.98 8.92
N GLU A 464 -25.29 -10.16 9.63
CA GLU A 464 -25.33 -10.55 11.06
C GLU A 464 -24.91 -12.00 11.30
N ALA A 465 -24.73 -12.81 10.25
CA ALA A 465 -24.12 -14.14 10.32
C ALA A 465 -22.58 -14.12 10.09
N GLU A 466 -22.02 -12.99 9.66
CA GLU A 466 -20.59 -12.77 9.35
C GLU A 466 -19.91 -11.89 10.40
N LEU A 467 -20.53 -10.73 10.65
CA LEU A 467 -19.99 -9.60 11.39
C LEU A 467 -20.66 -9.48 12.75
N ASP A 468 -19.90 -9.02 13.74
CA ASP A 468 -20.45 -8.63 15.03
C ASP A 468 -20.91 -7.16 15.03
N SER A 469 -21.65 -6.77 16.07
CA SER A 469 -22.23 -5.43 16.21
C SER A 469 -21.22 -4.32 16.57
N THR A 470 -19.90 -4.54 16.44
CA THR A 470 -18.89 -3.49 16.63
C THR A 470 -18.48 -2.78 15.33
N TYR A 471 -18.92 -3.30 14.18
CA TYR A 471 -18.54 -2.79 12.86
C TYR A 471 -19.16 -1.42 12.53
N ASN A 472 -18.35 -0.55 11.93
CA ASN A 472 -18.73 0.80 11.52
C ASN A 472 -19.65 0.82 10.29
N THR A 473 -20.57 1.79 10.23
CA THR A 473 -21.61 1.89 9.19
C THR A 473 -21.08 1.82 7.76
N GLU A 474 -19.93 2.43 7.47
CA GLU A 474 -19.33 2.42 6.13
C GLU A 474 -18.78 1.04 5.72
N ALA A 475 -18.28 0.27 6.69
CA ALA A 475 -17.92 -1.13 6.47
C ALA A 475 -19.17 -2.01 6.25
N LEU A 476 -20.28 -1.74 6.96
CA LEU A 476 -21.56 -2.41 6.75
C LEU A 476 -22.16 -2.12 5.36
N LYS A 477 -22.06 -0.87 4.88
CA LYS A 477 -22.40 -0.51 3.48
C LYS A 477 -21.52 -1.24 2.47
N ALA A 478 -20.19 -1.21 2.65
CA ALA A 478 -19.26 -1.90 1.74
C ALA A 478 -19.53 -3.41 1.70
N GLN A 479 -19.81 -4.03 2.86
CA GLN A 479 -20.21 -5.44 2.96
C GLN A 479 -21.55 -5.71 2.27
N THR A 480 -22.52 -4.79 2.35
CA THR A 480 -23.80 -4.86 1.61
C THR A 480 -23.56 -4.89 0.10
N VAL A 481 -22.79 -3.93 -0.43
CA VAL A 481 -22.49 -3.85 -1.86
C VAL A 481 -21.73 -5.09 -2.33
N ALA A 482 -20.76 -5.59 -1.57
CA ALA A 482 -20.03 -6.83 -1.90
C ALA A 482 -20.95 -8.06 -1.96
N ILE A 483 -21.91 -8.20 -1.02
CA ILE A 483 -22.89 -9.30 -1.03
C ILE A 483 -23.88 -9.15 -2.20
N TYR A 484 -24.45 -7.95 -2.40
CA TYR A 484 -25.40 -7.71 -3.48
C TYR A 484 -24.77 -7.88 -4.87
N THR A 485 -23.53 -7.43 -5.05
CA THR A 485 -22.77 -7.64 -6.30
C THR A 485 -22.55 -9.13 -6.57
N TYR A 486 -22.12 -9.91 -5.56
CA TYR A 486 -21.95 -11.35 -5.69
C TYR A 486 -23.26 -12.05 -6.07
N LEU A 487 -24.38 -11.69 -5.43
CA LEU A 487 -25.70 -12.22 -5.76
C LEU A 487 -26.14 -11.90 -7.20
N LYS A 488 -25.83 -10.69 -7.69
CA LYS A 488 -26.07 -10.29 -9.10
C LYS A 488 -25.12 -11.04 -10.07
N TYR A 489 -23.85 -11.24 -9.70
CA TYR A 489 -22.84 -11.99 -10.45
C TYR A 489 -23.23 -13.46 -10.65
N ARG A 490 -23.77 -14.13 -9.62
CA ARG A 490 -24.25 -15.53 -9.73
C ARG A 490 -25.36 -15.70 -10.77
N ASN A 491 -26.13 -14.65 -11.07
CA ASN A 491 -27.22 -14.64 -12.05
C ASN A 491 -28.30 -15.73 -11.85
N THR A 492 -28.42 -16.29 -10.64
CA THR A 492 -29.36 -17.39 -10.31
C THR A 492 -30.80 -16.91 -10.09
N ASN A 493 -31.18 -15.76 -10.63
CA ASN A 493 -32.44 -15.05 -10.35
C ASN A 493 -32.71 -14.93 -8.83
N TRP A 494 -31.71 -14.42 -8.09
CA TRP A 494 -31.77 -14.17 -6.64
C TRP A 494 -32.07 -15.39 -5.76
N LYS A 495 -31.77 -16.60 -6.27
CA LYS A 495 -31.86 -17.87 -5.53
C LYS A 495 -30.49 -18.32 -4.99
N ILE A 496 -30.41 -18.64 -3.71
CA ILE A 496 -29.19 -19.13 -3.05
C ILE A 496 -29.53 -20.13 -1.93
N THR A 497 -28.69 -21.14 -1.74
CA THR A 497 -28.94 -22.25 -0.81
C THR A 497 -27.62 -22.70 -0.20
N GLY A 498 -27.60 -23.03 1.09
CA GLY A 498 -26.38 -23.37 1.84
C GLY A 498 -25.75 -22.17 2.57
N VAL A 499 -26.43 -21.03 2.64
CA VAL A 499 -25.94 -19.80 3.31
C VAL A 499 -26.59 -19.63 4.68
N THR A 500 -25.80 -19.42 5.72
CA THR A 500 -26.29 -19.16 7.08
C THR A 500 -26.95 -17.79 7.15
N LEU A 501 -28.10 -17.73 7.83
CA LEU A 501 -28.83 -16.50 8.13
C LEU A 501 -28.99 -16.38 9.65
N ALA A 502 -28.75 -15.18 10.19
CA ALA A 502 -29.09 -14.86 11.57
C ALA A 502 -30.60 -14.92 11.82
N GLU A 503 -31.01 -15.24 13.06
CA GLU A 503 -32.43 -15.30 13.45
C GLU A 503 -33.10 -13.91 13.50
N ASP A 504 -32.33 -12.88 13.83
CA ASP A 504 -32.71 -11.46 13.87
C ASP A 504 -31.59 -10.61 13.24
N TYR A 505 -31.77 -9.28 13.18
CA TYR A 505 -30.78 -8.30 12.73
C TYR A 505 -31.00 -6.94 13.40
N SER A 506 -29.96 -6.12 13.49
CA SER A 506 -29.98 -4.78 14.09
C SER A 506 -30.59 -3.71 13.17
N ASP A 507 -31.09 -2.64 13.77
CA ASP A 507 -31.51 -1.43 13.04
C ASP A 507 -30.32 -0.80 12.32
N GLU A 508 -29.11 -0.86 12.90
CA GLU A 508 -27.86 -0.38 12.33
C GLU A 508 -27.51 -1.09 11.01
N VAL A 509 -27.45 -2.43 11.03
CA VAL A 509 -27.21 -3.23 9.81
C VAL A 509 -28.33 -3.00 8.79
N TYR A 510 -29.60 -3.08 9.19
CA TYR A 510 -30.71 -2.88 8.26
C TYR A 510 -30.73 -1.48 7.64
N ASN A 511 -30.35 -0.43 8.38
CA ASN A 511 -30.22 0.92 7.82
C ASN A 511 -29.01 1.07 6.89
N ALA A 512 -27.88 0.41 7.17
CA ALA A 512 -26.76 0.35 6.24
C ALA A 512 -27.19 -0.34 4.92
N VAL A 513 -27.79 -1.54 5.03
CA VAL A 513 -28.33 -2.28 3.87
C VAL A 513 -29.31 -1.41 3.08
N ARG A 514 -30.37 -0.91 3.73
CA ARG A 514 -31.43 -0.09 3.11
C ARG A 514 -30.91 1.20 2.46
N THR A 515 -29.71 1.67 2.78
CA THR A 515 -29.13 2.89 2.21
C THR A 515 -28.47 2.65 0.85
N VAL A 516 -27.78 1.51 0.67
CA VAL A 516 -27.04 1.18 -0.57
C VAL A 516 -27.64 -0.01 -1.35
N PHE A 517 -28.77 -0.56 -0.92
CA PHE A 517 -29.36 -1.74 -1.58
C PHE A 517 -29.80 -1.46 -3.03
N GLY A 518 -29.16 -2.14 -3.97
CA GLY A 518 -29.26 -1.88 -5.42
C GLY A 518 -27.91 -1.50 -6.03
N GLU A 519 -27.02 -0.90 -5.23
CA GLU A 519 -25.68 -0.57 -5.68
C GLU A 519 -24.81 -1.82 -5.80
N TYR A 520 -24.07 -1.94 -6.90
CA TYR A 520 -23.18 -3.05 -7.19
C TYR A 520 -21.89 -2.58 -7.87
N LEU A 521 -20.81 -3.35 -7.70
CA LEU A 521 -19.57 -3.13 -8.45
C LEU A 521 -19.66 -3.79 -9.83
N SER A 522 -19.39 -3.03 -10.89
CA SER A 522 -19.25 -3.55 -12.24
C SER A 522 -17.79 -3.52 -12.71
N PHE A 523 -17.41 -4.50 -13.52
CA PHE A 523 -16.13 -4.53 -14.22
C PHE A 523 -16.38 -4.91 -15.68
N ASN A 524 -15.86 -4.10 -16.61
CA ASN A 524 -16.13 -4.23 -18.06
C ASN A 524 -17.63 -4.36 -18.42
N GLY A 525 -18.52 -3.73 -17.64
CA GLY A 525 -19.97 -3.74 -17.86
C GLY A 525 -20.72 -4.98 -17.38
N ALA A 526 -20.06 -5.91 -16.68
CA ALA A 526 -20.69 -7.02 -15.97
C ALA A 526 -20.54 -6.85 -14.45
N PRO A 527 -21.41 -7.43 -13.60
CA PRO A 527 -21.19 -7.46 -12.15
C PRO A 527 -19.84 -8.12 -11.82
N ALA A 528 -19.09 -7.54 -10.89
CA ALA A 528 -17.82 -8.11 -10.42
C ALA A 528 -18.05 -9.29 -9.47
N PHE A 529 -17.24 -10.33 -9.59
CA PHE A 529 -17.09 -11.33 -8.53
C PHE A 529 -16.36 -10.71 -7.34
N THR A 530 -17.05 -10.56 -6.20
CA THR A 530 -16.63 -9.77 -5.02
C THR A 530 -16.43 -10.63 -3.76
N PRO A 531 -15.31 -11.40 -3.66
CA PRO A 531 -14.98 -12.17 -2.47
C PRO A 531 -14.52 -11.26 -1.32
N PHE A 532 -14.83 -11.70 -0.09
CA PHE A 532 -14.44 -11.04 1.14
C PHE A 532 -14.20 -12.08 2.23
N PHE A 533 -13.41 -11.69 3.24
CA PHE A 533 -12.92 -12.58 4.29
C PHE A 533 -12.60 -11.78 5.56
N ARG A 534 -12.39 -12.46 6.69
CA ARG A 534 -12.35 -11.80 8.01
C ARG A 534 -11.16 -10.87 8.22
N LEU A 535 -9.94 -11.38 8.04
CA LEU A 535 -8.71 -10.70 8.42
C LEU A 535 -7.58 -11.06 7.47
N SER A 536 -6.76 -10.08 7.06
CA SER A 536 -5.65 -10.32 6.14
C SER A 536 -4.30 -10.46 6.86
N ALA A 537 -3.28 -10.89 6.11
CA ALA A 537 -1.88 -10.85 6.50
C ALA A 537 -1.26 -9.41 6.54
N GLY A 538 -2.10 -8.38 6.63
CA GLY A 538 -1.72 -6.96 6.48
C GLY A 538 -1.71 -6.48 5.02
N ARG A 539 -1.79 -7.42 4.07
CA ARG A 539 -2.07 -7.21 2.65
C ARG A 539 -3.03 -8.32 2.19
N THR A 540 -3.88 -8.01 1.22
CA THR A 540 -4.72 -9.01 0.55
C THR A 540 -3.91 -9.73 -0.53
N ALA A 541 -4.34 -10.91 -0.95
CA ALA A 541 -3.71 -11.69 -2.00
C ALA A 541 -4.26 -11.32 -3.38
N ALA A 542 -3.46 -11.49 -4.43
CA ALA A 542 -4.00 -11.55 -5.79
C ALA A 542 -4.78 -12.86 -5.98
N CYS A 543 -5.89 -12.81 -6.72
CA CYS A 543 -6.74 -13.99 -6.96
C CYS A 543 -5.97 -15.16 -7.62
N GLU A 544 -5.00 -14.85 -8.47
CA GLU A 544 -4.16 -15.84 -9.13
C GLU A 544 -3.19 -16.55 -8.17
N THR A 545 -2.72 -15.88 -7.10
CA THR A 545 -1.88 -16.48 -6.07
C THR A 545 -2.60 -17.60 -5.32
N VAL A 546 -3.85 -17.36 -4.90
CA VAL A 546 -4.59 -18.31 -4.03
C VAL A 546 -5.41 -19.33 -4.84
N PHE A 547 -5.97 -18.94 -6.00
CA PHE A 547 -6.92 -19.76 -6.75
C PHE A 547 -6.49 -20.08 -8.19
N GLY A 548 -5.29 -19.66 -8.62
CA GLY A 548 -4.79 -19.85 -10.00
C GLY A 548 -5.59 -19.10 -11.09
N THR A 549 -6.68 -18.43 -10.74
CA THR A 549 -7.57 -17.72 -11.64
C THR A 549 -7.33 -16.22 -11.54
N SER A 550 -7.14 -15.53 -12.66
CA SER A 550 -6.85 -14.09 -12.66
C SER A 550 -8.11 -13.25 -12.91
N TYR A 551 -8.44 -12.35 -11.99
CA TYR A 551 -9.37 -11.24 -12.21
C TYR A 551 -8.58 -9.94 -12.09
N ALA A 552 -8.74 -9.04 -13.06
CA ALA A 552 -7.91 -7.82 -13.14
C ALA A 552 -8.02 -6.91 -11.91
N TYR A 553 -9.19 -6.90 -11.25
CA TYR A 553 -9.52 -6.07 -10.09
C TYR A 553 -9.40 -6.80 -8.74
N LEU A 554 -9.02 -8.09 -8.71
CA LEU A 554 -8.72 -8.83 -7.48
C LEU A 554 -7.21 -8.98 -7.31
N ARG A 555 -6.58 -7.87 -6.92
CA ARG A 555 -5.14 -7.69 -6.74
C ARG A 555 -4.78 -7.46 -5.27
N ALA A 556 -3.50 -7.63 -4.95
CA ALA A 556 -2.98 -7.52 -3.59
C ALA A 556 -2.96 -6.06 -3.09
N ALA A 557 -3.90 -5.72 -2.21
CA ALA A 557 -4.13 -4.37 -1.67
C ALA A 557 -3.73 -4.26 -0.19
N ASP A 558 -3.20 -3.09 0.21
CA ASP A 558 -2.76 -2.87 1.60
C ASP A 558 -3.95 -2.88 2.58
N SER A 559 -3.77 -3.57 3.69
CA SER A 559 -4.71 -3.66 4.81
C SER A 559 -3.92 -3.64 6.13
N ILE A 560 -2.92 -2.76 6.23
CA ILE A 560 -1.85 -2.79 7.25
C ILE A 560 -2.40 -2.74 8.70
N SER A 561 -3.58 -2.16 8.90
CA SER A 561 -4.34 -2.19 10.16
C SER A 561 -4.54 -3.59 10.74
N ASP A 562 -4.72 -4.59 9.86
CA ASP A 562 -4.99 -5.98 10.22
C ASP A 562 -3.85 -6.59 11.03
N ARG A 563 -2.61 -6.09 10.84
CA ARG A 563 -1.42 -6.48 11.62
C ARG A 563 -1.52 -6.15 13.12
N THR A 564 -2.57 -5.44 13.55
CA THR A 564 -2.84 -5.07 14.95
C THR A 564 -4.08 -5.75 15.55
N GLU A 565 -4.75 -6.63 14.81
CA GLU A 565 -5.97 -7.31 15.27
C GLU A 565 -5.70 -8.56 16.11
N GLU A 566 -6.66 -8.90 16.98
CA GLU A 566 -6.61 -10.18 17.71
C GLU A 566 -6.78 -11.35 16.74
N GLY A 567 -5.89 -12.34 16.82
CA GLY A 567 -5.83 -13.46 15.89
C GLY A 567 -5.05 -13.20 14.60
N TYR A 568 -4.34 -12.06 14.47
CA TYR A 568 -3.49 -11.77 13.31
C TYR A 568 -2.44 -12.85 13.01
N VAL A 569 -1.84 -13.46 14.04
CA VAL A 569 -0.98 -14.66 13.93
C VAL A 569 -1.57 -15.79 14.77
N THR A 570 -1.59 -16.99 14.21
CA THR A 570 -1.99 -18.23 14.90
C THR A 570 -0.87 -19.27 14.75
N GLU A 571 -0.27 -19.66 15.88
CA GLU A 571 0.68 -20.78 15.95
C GLU A 571 -0.08 -22.13 16.00
N LEU A 572 0.26 -23.05 15.11
CA LEU A 572 -0.23 -24.44 15.15
C LEU A 572 0.95 -25.42 15.13
N ILE A 573 0.94 -26.40 16.04
CA ILE A 573 2.03 -27.39 16.19
C ILE A 573 1.47 -28.78 15.92
N PHE A 574 2.14 -29.52 15.02
CA PHE A 574 1.81 -30.91 14.68
C PHE A 574 3.06 -31.78 14.81
N SER A 575 2.94 -33.00 15.34
CA SER A 575 4.09 -33.91 15.37
C SER A 575 4.45 -34.39 13.95
N ALA A 576 5.68 -34.82 13.73
CA ALA A 576 6.06 -35.44 12.47
C ALA A 576 5.23 -36.72 12.18
N ASP A 577 4.73 -37.41 13.21
CA ASP A 577 3.83 -38.55 13.01
C ASP A 577 2.42 -38.11 12.55
N ASP A 578 1.91 -36.97 13.03
CA ASP A 578 0.68 -36.35 12.53
C ASP A 578 0.84 -35.87 11.08
N VAL A 579 1.94 -35.18 10.76
CA VAL A 579 2.22 -34.70 9.38
C VAL A 579 2.33 -35.87 8.42
N ARG A 580 3.03 -36.96 8.79
CA ARG A 580 3.08 -38.18 7.99
C ARG A 580 1.69 -38.80 7.81
N ALA A 581 0.84 -38.81 8.86
CA ALA A 581 -0.51 -39.33 8.76
C ALA A 581 -1.42 -38.48 7.84
N MET A 582 -1.26 -37.16 7.86
CA MET A 582 -1.98 -36.22 6.99
C MET A 582 -1.58 -36.39 5.52
N VAL A 583 -0.28 -36.41 5.22
CA VAL A 583 0.24 -36.64 3.86
C VAL A 583 -0.20 -38.02 3.31
N ASN A 584 -0.12 -39.08 4.12
CA ASN A 584 -0.57 -40.42 3.72
C ASN A 584 -2.10 -40.52 3.51
N ALA A 585 -2.89 -39.66 4.15
CA ALA A 585 -4.35 -39.61 3.97
C ALA A 585 -4.74 -38.84 2.70
N TYR A 586 -3.93 -37.88 2.27
CA TYR A 586 -4.05 -37.18 1.00
C TYR A 586 -3.61 -38.06 -0.19
N ASP A 587 -2.35 -38.51 -0.19
CA ASP A 587 -1.83 -39.45 -1.18
C ASP A 587 -0.71 -40.33 -0.58
N ALA A 588 -1.02 -41.61 -0.38
CA ALA A 588 -0.06 -42.62 0.10
C ALA A 588 1.04 -43.00 -0.92
N ALA A 589 1.04 -42.41 -2.13
CA ALA A 589 2.13 -42.48 -3.10
C ALA A 589 3.15 -41.33 -3.00
N ILE A 590 2.99 -40.40 -2.03
CA ILE A 590 4.01 -39.39 -1.69
C ILE A 590 5.13 -40.04 -0.87
N VAL A 591 6.37 -39.80 -1.29
CA VAL A 591 7.57 -40.29 -0.60
C VAL A 591 8.12 -39.20 0.30
N LEU A 592 7.89 -39.35 1.61
CA LEU A 592 8.55 -38.56 2.64
C LEU A 592 9.93 -39.16 2.96
N GLY A 593 10.97 -38.31 3.03
CA GLY A 593 12.36 -38.72 3.27
C GLY A 593 12.65 -39.16 4.71
N GLU A 594 13.86 -39.64 4.98
CA GLU A 594 14.28 -40.03 6.34
C GLU A 594 14.39 -38.84 7.31
N ASP A 595 14.66 -37.63 6.79
CA ASP A 595 14.75 -36.39 7.57
C ASP A 595 13.46 -35.55 7.45
N PRO A 596 12.68 -35.36 8.53
CA PRO A 596 11.48 -34.53 8.52
C PRO A 596 11.71 -33.07 8.13
N ALA A 597 12.92 -32.53 8.34
CA ALA A 597 13.24 -31.16 7.91
C ALA A 597 13.09 -30.95 6.39
N THR A 598 13.07 -32.03 5.61
CA THR A 598 12.94 -32.00 4.14
C THR A 598 11.52 -32.20 3.64
N TRP A 599 10.56 -32.52 4.50
CA TRP A 599 9.21 -32.97 4.08
C TRP A 599 8.30 -31.85 3.58
N LEU A 600 8.34 -30.69 4.22
CA LEU A 600 7.52 -29.53 3.89
C LEU A 600 8.43 -28.34 3.61
N GLU A 601 8.26 -27.71 2.45
CA GLU A 601 9.01 -26.54 2.03
C GLU A 601 8.07 -25.66 1.20
N VAL A 602 7.76 -24.45 1.67
CA VAL A 602 7.04 -23.46 0.86
C VAL A 602 8.00 -23.04 -0.25
N THR A 603 7.65 -23.35 -1.50
CA THR A 603 8.51 -23.06 -2.67
C THR A 603 8.09 -21.78 -3.40
N GLU A 604 6.85 -21.31 -3.19
CA GLU A 604 6.30 -20.13 -3.86
C GLU A 604 5.16 -19.52 -3.04
N HIS A 605 5.27 -18.24 -2.72
CA HIS A 605 4.28 -17.42 -2.01
C HIS A 605 4.37 -15.96 -2.47
N ASP A 606 3.39 -15.13 -2.15
CA ASP A 606 3.48 -13.68 -2.37
C ASP A 606 4.17 -12.92 -1.21
N GLY A 607 4.41 -11.62 -1.38
CA GLY A 607 5.09 -10.78 -0.37
C GLY A 607 4.16 -10.21 0.72
N ALA A 608 3.10 -10.91 1.13
CA ALA A 608 2.10 -10.33 2.04
C ALA A 608 2.60 -10.09 3.48
N VAL A 609 3.58 -10.85 3.96
CA VAL A 609 4.21 -10.65 5.29
C VAL A 609 5.69 -10.31 5.14
N ASP A 610 6.51 -11.22 4.60
CA ASP A 610 7.95 -11.05 4.42
C ASP A 610 8.55 -12.02 3.37
N THR A 611 9.88 -12.04 3.25
CA THR A 611 10.63 -12.84 2.26
C THR A 611 10.71 -14.35 2.55
N GLY A 612 10.00 -14.85 3.56
CA GLY A 612 9.72 -16.29 3.75
C GLY A 612 8.27 -16.61 4.10
N THR A 613 7.39 -15.60 4.08
CA THR A 613 6.03 -15.69 4.62
C THR A 613 5.03 -14.91 3.77
N GLY A 614 4.03 -15.59 3.22
CA GLY A 614 2.97 -14.98 2.41
C GLY A 614 1.90 -15.98 2.02
N TYR A 615 0.92 -15.57 1.20
CA TYR A 615 -0.10 -16.48 0.70
C TYR A 615 0.55 -17.51 -0.23
N VAL A 616 0.52 -18.78 0.17
CA VAL A 616 1.25 -19.87 -0.48
C VAL A 616 0.59 -20.23 -1.80
N HIS A 617 1.33 -20.07 -2.91
CA HIS A 617 0.93 -20.60 -4.21
C HIS A 617 1.31 -22.08 -4.31
N THR A 618 2.56 -22.41 -3.97
CA THR A 618 3.14 -23.74 -4.16
C THR A 618 3.94 -24.18 -2.93
N ILE A 619 3.63 -25.38 -2.43
CA ILE A 619 4.37 -26.06 -1.36
C ILE A 619 4.85 -27.44 -1.83
N ARG A 620 6.12 -27.76 -1.55
CA ARG A 620 6.66 -29.09 -1.75
C ARG A 620 6.31 -29.99 -0.56
N VAL A 621 5.71 -31.13 -0.85
CA VAL A 621 5.30 -32.16 0.11
C VAL A 621 6.01 -33.46 -0.28
N GLY A 622 7.11 -33.78 0.41
CA GLY A 622 7.98 -34.90 0.05
C GLY A 622 8.56 -34.76 -1.36
N ASP A 623 8.20 -35.72 -2.23
CA ASP A 623 8.55 -35.77 -3.65
C ASP A 623 7.46 -35.21 -4.60
N ARG A 624 6.47 -34.48 -4.09
CA ARG A 624 5.45 -33.76 -4.88
C ARG A 624 5.49 -32.26 -4.66
N SER A 625 5.02 -31.54 -5.67
CA SER A 625 4.57 -30.15 -5.59
C SER A 625 3.05 -30.16 -5.43
N VAL A 626 2.51 -29.35 -4.52
CA VAL A 626 1.08 -29.23 -4.22
C VAL A 626 0.73 -27.74 -4.17
N SER A 627 -0.49 -27.36 -4.58
CA SER A 627 -0.95 -25.98 -4.43
C SER A 627 -1.14 -25.64 -2.94
N GLY A 628 -0.91 -24.40 -2.52
CA GLY A 628 -1.16 -23.98 -1.13
C GLY A 628 -2.63 -24.14 -0.72
N LEU A 629 -3.54 -23.96 -1.69
CA LEU A 629 -4.98 -24.14 -1.53
C LEU A 629 -5.35 -25.60 -1.24
N ASP A 630 -4.88 -26.56 -2.05
CA ASP A 630 -5.15 -27.98 -1.81
C ASP A 630 -4.39 -28.51 -0.59
N PHE A 631 -3.22 -27.94 -0.27
CA PHE A 631 -2.53 -28.26 0.97
C PHE A 631 -3.38 -27.94 2.20
N ILE A 632 -4.06 -26.77 2.23
CA ILE A 632 -4.96 -26.44 3.34
C ILE A 632 -6.28 -27.22 3.29
N ASP A 633 -6.96 -27.21 2.15
CA ASP A 633 -8.30 -27.80 2.04
C ASP A 633 -8.29 -29.34 2.14
N THR A 634 -7.17 -30.00 1.81
CA THR A 634 -7.11 -31.47 1.70
C THR A 634 -6.02 -32.13 2.54
N VAL A 635 -4.77 -31.64 2.55
CA VAL A 635 -3.71 -32.23 3.40
C VAL A 635 -3.95 -31.86 4.87
N MET A 636 -4.27 -30.59 5.13
CA MET A 636 -4.55 -30.05 6.47
C MET A 636 -6.06 -30.00 6.77
N ALA A 637 -6.86 -30.84 6.09
CA ALA A 637 -8.30 -30.93 6.26
C ALA A 637 -8.70 -31.19 7.73
N GLY A 638 -9.59 -30.36 8.27
CA GLY A 638 -10.04 -30.45 9.66
C GLY A 638 -8.98 -30.12 10.71
N LYS A 639 -7.87 -29.46 10.33
CA LYS A 639 -6.81 -28.98 11.24
C LYS A 639 -6.94 -27.50 11.60
N ASN A 640 -7.92 -26.81 10.99
CA ASN A 640 -8.28 -25.42 11.26
C ASN A 640 -7.10 -24.44 11.09
N LEU A 641 -6.30 -24.59 10.03
CA LEU A 641 -5.40 -23.52 9.57
C LEU A 641 -6.29 -22.34 9.13
N PRO A 642 -6.16 -21.14 9.72
CA PRO A 642 -7.12 -20.07 9.48
C PRO A 642 -6.97 -19.37 8.13
N SER A 643 -5.83 -19.51 7.42
CA SER A 643 -5.50 -18.73 6.22
C SER A 643 -4.45 -19.43 5.35
N PRO A 644 -4.44 -19.22 4.02
CA PRO A 644 -3.36 -19.67 3.13
C PRO A 644 -2.06 -18.85 3.21
N CYS A 645 -2.00 -17.80 4.04
CA CYS A 645 -0.74 -17.15 4.39
C CYS A 645 -0.08 -17.83 5.59
N PHE A 646 1.01 -18.57 5.38
CA PHE A 646 1.75 -19.22 6.48
C PHE A 646 3.23 -19.45 6.17
N ALA A 647 4.03 -19.51 7.23
CA ALA A 647 5.35 -20.14 7.25
C ALA A 647 5.27 -21.50 7.94
N VAL A 648 6.18 -22.43 7.61
CA VAL A 648 6.30 -23.73 8.29
C VAL A 648 7.77 -24.05 8.61
N THR A 649 8.04 -24.35 9.88
CA THR A 649 9.38 -24.66 10.39
C THR A 649 9.37 -25.98 11.16
N TYR A 650 10.25 -26.92 10.79
CA TYR A 650 10.49 -28.14 11.55
C TYR A 650 11.39 -27.89 12.77
N GLN A 651 11.05 -28.48 13.92
CA GLN A 651 11.76 -28.36 15.19
C GLN A 651 12.40 -29.71 15.59
N PRO A 652 13.71 -29.94 15.34
CA PRO A 652 14.35 -31.23 15.57
C PRO A 652 14.39 -31.68 17.04
N GLU A 653 14.36 -30.74 17.99
CA GLU A 653 14.43 -31.03 19.43
C GLU A 653 13.12 -31.64 19.98
N THR A 654 11.98 -31.42 19.32
CA THR A 654 10.67 -31.98 19.70
C THR A 654 10.07 -32.93 18.67
N ASN A 655 10.63 -32.98 17.44
CA ASN A 655 10.10 -33.75 16.30
C ASN A 655 8.69 -33.26 15.88
N GLU A 656 8.53 -31.94 15.80
CA GLU A 656 7.28 -31.25 15.48
C GLU A 656 7.47 -30.23 14.35
N PHE A 657 6.39 -29.89 13.65
CA PHE A 657 6.31 -28.78 12.71
C PHE A 657 5.49 -27.66 13.35
N LEU A 658 6.07 -26.47 13.44
CA LEU A 658 5.39 -25.22 13.75
C LEU A 658 4.91 -24.58 12.45
N PHE A 659 3.63 -24.26 12.39
CA PHE A 659 3.02 -23.39 11.38
C PHE A 659 2.72 -22.04 12.04
N GLU A 660 3.26 -20.97 11.47
CA GLU A 660 2.91 -19.59 11.82
C GLU A 660 1.95 -19.08 10.74
N VAL A 661 0.65 -19.02 11.04
CA VAL A 661 -0.41 -18.71 10.07
C VAL A 661 -0.93 -17.29 10.30
N TYR A 662 -1.10 -16.51 9.23
CA TYR A 662 -1.37 -15.08 9.28
C TYR A 662 -2.73 -14.72 8.65
N GLY A 663 -3.54 -13.96 9.37
CA GLY A 663 -4.91 -13.62 8.97
C GLY A 663 -5.92 -14.77 9.12
N VAL A 664 -7.16 -14.51 8.69
CA VAL A 664 -8.29 -15.44 8.79
C VAL A 664 -9.18 -15.33 7.55
N GLY A 665 -9.29 -16.44 6.81
CA GLY A 665 -9.98 -16.58 5.53
C GLY A 665 -9.03 -16.61 4.33
N CYS A 666 -9.59 -16.57 3.11
CA CYS A 666 -8.84 -16.87 1.89
C CYS A 666 -7.87 -15.76 1.39
N GLY A 667 -7.92 -14.56 1.99
CA GLY A 667 -7.01 -13.46 1.64
C GLY A 667 -7.36 -12.64 0.39
N VAL A 668 -8.29 -13.09 -0.48
CA VAL A 668 -8.59 -12.43 -1.77
C VAL A 668 -9.82 -11.52 -1.68
N GLY A 669 -9.70 -10.30 -2.23
CA GLY A 669 -10.76 -9.30 -2.21
C GLY A 669 -10.77 -8.48 -0.92
N MET A 670 -11.93 -8.27 -0.30
CA MET A 670 -12.07 -7.35 0.84
C MET A 670 -11.81 -8.00 2.21
N SER A 671 -10.88 -7.43 2.99
CA SER A 671 -10.76 -7.71 4.43
C SER A 671 -11.88 -7.02 5.19
N GLN A 672 -12.65 -7.76 5.98
CA GLN A 672 -13.71 -7.22 6.84
C GLN A 672 -13.13 -6.31 7.93
N ARG A 673 -12.10 -6.76 8.67
CA ARG A 673 -11.44 -5.91 9.68
C ARG A 673 -10.69 -4.72 9.05
N GLY A 674 -10.14 -4.89 7.85
CA GLY A 674 -9.53 -3.79 7.09
C GLY A 674 -10.55 -2.72 6.70
N ALA A 675 -11.72 -3.12 6.20
CA ALA A 675 -12.84 -2.22 5.91
C ALA A 675 -13.34 -1.48 7.16
N ASP A 676 -13.48 -2.17 8.30
CA ASP A 676 -13.87 -1.56 9.57
C ASP A 676 -12.86 -0.51 10.05
N ARG A 677 -11.56 -0.80 9.93
CA ARG A 677 -10.49 0.13 10.31
C ARG A 677 -10.39 1.35 9.39
N MET A 678 -10.65 1.19 8.09
CA MET A 678 -10.80 2.31 7.17
C MET A 678 -12.01 3.18 7.54
N ALA A 679 -13.18 2.58 7.80
CA ALA A 679 -14.37 3.30 8.24
C ALA A 679 -14.13 4.05 9.57
N ALA A 680 -13.47 3.42 10.54
CA ALA A 680 -13.12 4.03 11.83
C ALA A 680 -12.11 5.19 11.72
N THR A 681 -11.35 5.28 10.61
CA THR A 681 -10.47 6.41 10.29
C THR A 681 -11.14 7.48 9.41
N GLY A 682 -12.41 7.30 9.04
CA GLY A 682 -13.23 8.27 8.32
C GLY A 682 -13.35 8.04 6.82
N ALA A 683 -12.99 6.87 6.31
CA ALA A 683 -13.20 6.51 4.90
C ALA A 683 -14.67 6.14 4.63
N GLU A 684 -15.23 6.65 3.53
CA GLU A 684 -16.56 6.27 3.04
C GLU A 684 -16.54 4.87 2.41
N TYR A 685 -17.69 4.20 2.37
CA TYR A 685 -17.81 2.84 1.79
C TYR A 685 -17.31 2.74 0.33
N THR A 686 -17.38 3.82 -0.45
CA THR A 686 -16.89 3.87 -1.83
C THR A 686 -15.36 3.78 -1.92
N GLU A 687 -14.65 4.38 -0.97
CA GLU A 687 -13.19 4.34 -0.86
C GLU A 687 -12.72 2.95 -0.39
N ILE A 688 -13.46 2.35 0.54
CA ILE A 688 -13.27 0.97 1.00
C ILE A 688 -13.41 0.01 -0.18
N LEU A 689 -14.50 0.08 -0.95
CA LEU A 689 -14.69 -0.78 -2.12
C LEU A 689 -13.59 -0.57 -3.18
N SER A 690 -13.20 0.67 -3.44
CA SER A 690 -12.14 1.01 -4.41
C SER A 690 -10.75 0.47 -4.01
N ARG A 691 -10.47 0.38 -2.70
CA ARG A 691 -9.25 -0.20 -2.14
C ARG A 691 -9.12 -1.70 -2.41
N TYR A 692 -10.21 -2.47 -2.27
CA TYR A 692 -10.16 -3.93 -2.35
C TYR A 692 -10.58 -4.53 -3.71
N TYR A 693 -11.27 -3.75 -4.55
CA TYR A 693 -11.76 -4.17 -5.87
C TYR A 693 -11.30 -3.19 -6.96
N SER A 694 -10.03 -2.81 -6.94
CA SER A 694 -9.50 -1.68 -7.70
C SER A 694 -9.74 -1.79 -9.22
N GLY A 695 -10.35 -0.75 -9.79
CA GLY A 695 -10.76 -0.70 -11.20
C GLY A 695 -12.19 -1.19 -11.47
N ALA A 696 -12.88 -1.79 -10.49
CA ALA A 696 -14.33 -1.95 -10.55
C ALA A 696 -15.04 -0.61 -10.27
N GLN A 697 -16.21 -0.41 -10.88
CA GLN A 697 -16.96 0.85 -10.85
C GLN A 697 -18.29 0.65 -10.10
N LEU A 698 -18.56 1.49 -9.10
CA LEU A 698 -19.82 1.49 -8.38
C LEU A 698 -20.96 1.93 -9.33
N THR A 699 -21.99 1.11 -9.41
CA THR A 699 -23.10 1.17 -10.37
C THR A 699 -24.42 0.96 -9.62
N VAL A 700 -25.54 1.41 -10.18
CA VAL A 700 -26.92 1.16 -9.69
C VAL A 700 -27.69 0.40 -10.77
#